data_AF-A0A496VLZ7-F1
#
_entry.id   AF-A0A496VLZ7-F1
#
_cell.length_a   1.000
_cell.length_b   1.000
_cell.length_c   1.000
_cell.angle_alpha   90.00
_cell.angle_beta   90.00
_cell.angle_gamma   90.00
#
_symmetry.space_group_name_H-M   'P 1'
#
loop_
_entity.id
_entity.type
_entity.pdbx_description
1 polymer ?
#
loop_
_entity_poly.entity_id
_entity_poly.type
_entity_poly.pdbx_seq_one_letter_code
_entity_poly.pdbx_strand_id
1 'polypeptide(L)'
;LYPQLEYPWKKLDRPVQTTYTAPSSAEAYGEMDRQAVQKSMPSFKMPQESRIMDSLPQQQAYKDADSFSVKKSQKKLLQIDPNAQVQTGPGLPQWEWRAITMHWSGPVQHNQTIDLWLFSPIMNSVLGFMRVILLAILIVFFLWASWGSGARRLFKKAYFQLFKKPITPAATTTLLLIGLLLCWPVINHAETPVSQQPEQTEPVFERIKDSMKNVSDLIKDSIVEIPLTKQEISQFIFKQAIPFATGQTQVTVNEFPPQSLLEELKTRLLAQPDCLPYCASSPRLFLELEAKQLSGRMAIHSQTDTAVPLPGLAKQWLPQQVQLDGEPAQGLLRNSKGQLWISLTKGIHEIHFTGRLPNRNTVLLPLPLKPHQVEIKVKGWRVEGVHENGIADAQLQFTREQLDDSQQAELEMGSLPPFVQIERTLLLGLDWQIETRVIRKTPQGTAIVLEIPLLKGESVTSEQIRVKEGKALINLSPNASGISWTSVFDKQETISLTAQNNISSSEVWRLDASAIWHVEIEGIPVVHHQDKGRWLPEWRPWPGETVTININRPGGVTGQVLTIDRSQLIVSPGQRTTDNVLRLNLRSSRGMQHQLTLPKEALLQSVEINGKSQPIRQDGQFVTLPITPGTQQVELRFQQPIGISQYFSTPNIGIGIDNVNTLIEINMPRERWILFTGGDPIGPAVMIWGILIVIVLVSVGLGQISLTPLNTLHWLLLGIVLSQVKVELMLVVIAWFILLGWRARISPDLPALKFNAIQFGLLILTGIALTTLLFAIKQGLLGHPNMHIAGNGSSAYYLRWYEDRTSGIIPQVWVFSWSMWIYRIAMLLWALWLSFALLRWLRWGWECFSTHQLWKPWRSSTTD
;
A
#
# COMPACT_ATOMS: atom_id res chain seq x y z
N LEU A 1 -7.55 7.89 19.97
CA LEU A 1 -8.38 7.55 21.14
C LEU A 1 -8.52 6.04 21.18
N TYR A 2 -8.02 5.39 22.24
CA TYR A 2 -7.95 3.94 22.39
C TYR A 2 -9.30 3.39 22.91
N PRO A 3 -9.89 2.32 22.33
CA PRO A 3 -11.13 1.68 22.81
C PRO A 3 -10.97 1.00 24.18
N GLN A 4 -9.77 0.99 24.73
CA GLN A 4 -9.51 0.69 26.15
C GLN A 4 -10.26 1.66 27.09
N LEU A 5 -10.66 2.84 26.60
CA LEU A 5 -11.55 3.77 27.28
C LEU A 5 -13.01 3.30 27.35
N GLU A 6 -13.39 2.26 26.60
CA GLU A 6 -14.70 1.61 26.70
C GLU A 6 -14.76 0.64 27.91
N TYR A 7 -13.59 0.22 28.44
CA TYR A 7 -13.46 -0.69 29.59
C TYR A 7 -12.52 -0.12 30.68
N PRO A 8 -12.87 1.00 31.35
CA PRO A 8 -11.99 1.71 32.29
C PRO A 8 -11.58 0.93 33.57
N TRP A 9 -12.10 -0.28 33.81
CA TRP A 9 -11.80 -1.09 34.99
C TRP A 9 -10.66 -2.11 34.79
N LYS A 10 -10.10 -2.23 33.58
CA LYS A 10 -8.90 -3.07 33.36
C LYS A 10 -7.67 -2.28 33.83
N LYS A 11 -7.25 -2.51 35.07
CA LYS A 11 -6.00 -1.94 35.61
C LYS A 11 -4.81 -2.48 34.80
N LEU A 12 -3.98 -1.59 34.28
CA LEU A 12 -2.63 -1.89 33.81
C LEU A 12 -1.76 -2.21 35.03
N ASP A 13 -1.64 -3.49 35.40
CA ASP A 13 -0.49 -3.91 36.19
C ASP A 13 0.70 -4.13 35.24
N ARG A 14 1.46 -3.05 35.03
CA ARG A 14 2.94 -3.00 35.11
C ARG A 14 3.45 -1.69 34.50
N PRO A 15 4.07 -0.79 35.28
CA PRO A 15 4.99 0.17 34.70
C PRO A 15 6.21 -0.61 34.21
N VAL A 16 6.46 -0.62 32.89
CA VAL A 16 7.80 -0.90 32.40
C VAL A 16 8.65 0.31 32.79
N GLN A 17 9.29 0.23 33.96
CA GLN A 17 10.47 1.04 34.22
C GLN A 17 11.54 0.58 33.21
N THR A 18 11.65 1.29 32.09
CA THR A 18 12.86 1.24 31.27
C THR A 18 13.99 1.90 32.04
N THR A 19 14.56 1.17 33.01
CA THR A 19 15.90 1.46 33.50
C THR A 19 16.85 0.93 32.44
N TYR A 20 17.23 1.80 31.50
CA TYR A 20 18.32 1.51 30.57
C TYR A 20 19.63 1.48 31.36
N THR A 21 20.01 0.31 31.86
CA THR A 21 21.41 0.02 32.17
C THR A 21 22.07 -0.44 30.89
N ALA A 22 22.97 0.38 30.35
CA ALA A 22 23.82 0.01 29.22
C ALA A 22 24.60 -1.28 29.58
N PRO A 23 24.52 -2.36 28.78
CA PRO A 23 25.45 -3.46 28.92
C PRO A 23 26.84 -2.97 28.48
N SER A 24 27.80 -3.06 29.39
CA SER A 24 29.21 -2.82 29.12
C SER A 24 29.67 -3.77 28.02
N SER A 25 30.29 -3.20 26.99
CA SER A 25 31.06 -3.90 25.98
C SER A 25 32.21 -4.69 26.62
N ALA A 26 32.06 -6.01 26.71
CA ALA A 26 33.13 -7.02 26.65
C ALA A 26 32.51 -8.38 26.98
N GLU A 27 33.00 -9.44 26.33
CA GLU A 27 32.72 -10.85 26.65
C GLU A 27 31.39 -11.41 26.12
N ALA A 28 31.37 -11.79 24.83
CA ALA A 28 30.85 -13.09 24.36
C ALA A 28 30.65 -13.11 22.83
N TYR A 29 31.73 -13.00 22.05
CA TYR A 29 31.85 -13.69 20.76
C TYR A 29 33.32 -14.07 20.61
N GLY A 30 33.61 -15.32 20.95
CA GLY A 30 34.94 -15.91 20.80
C GLY A 30 35.30 -16.05 19.32
N GLU A 31 36.57 -15.73 19.06
CA GLU A 31 37.37 -16.07 17.89
C GLU A 31 36.92 -17.35 17.15
N MET A 32 36.44 -17.17 15.92
CA MET A 32 36.43 -18.22 14.90
C MET A 32 37.09 -17.68 13.62
N ASP A 33 38.39 -17.95 13.56
CA ASP A 33 39.19 -18.34 12.40
C ASP A 33 38.85 -17.74 11.01
N ARG A 34 39.60 -16.69 10.64
CA ARG A 34 39.52 -15.99 9.35
C ARG A 34 40.37 -16.63 8.23
N GLN A 35 40.88 -17.86 8.38
CA GLN A 35 41.79 -18.46 7.39
C GLN A 35 41.28 -19.69 6.61
N ALA A 36 39.99 -20.04 6.67
CA ALA A 36 39.49 -21.27 6.04
C ALA A 36 38.35 -21.13 4.99
N VAL A 37 38.03 -19.94 4.46
CA VAL A 37 36.99 -19.79 3.40
C VAL A 37 37.57 -19.38 2.04
N GLN A 38 38.88 -19.55 1.86
CA GLN A 38 39.55 -19.39 0.56
C GLN A 38 40.05 -20.73 0.05
N LYS A 39 39.14 -21.69 -0.18
CA LYS A 39 39.35 -22.92 -0.98
C LYS A 39 38.05 -23.73 -1.05
N SER A 40 37.18 -23.41 -2.01
CA SER A 40 36.30 -24.36 -2.74
C SER A 40 35.19 -23.62 -3.49
N MET A 41 35.47 -23.19 -4.72
CA MET A 41 34.43 -22.98 -5.73
C MET A 41 34.90 -23.64 -7.02
N PRO A 42 34.13 -24.57 -7.61
CA PRO A 42 34.42 -25.10 -8.92
C PRO A 42 34.14 -24.05 -10.00
N SER A 43 35.07 -23.95 -10.95
CA SER A 43 34.98 -23.09 -12.14
C SER A 43 33.81 -23.51 -13.02
N PHE A 44 32.81 -22.65 -13.17
CA PHE A 44 31.76 -22.78 -14.17
C PHE A 44 32.12 -21.90 -15.39
N LYS A 45 32.48 -22.55 -16.51
CA LYS A 45 32.71 -21.89 -17.80
C LYS A 45 31.36 -21.62 -18.48
N MET A 46 31.07 -20.37 -18.79
CA MET A 46 29.96 -19.98 -19.67
C MET A 46 30.33 -20.24 -21.14
N PRO A 47 29.43 -20.77 -21.98
CA PRO A 47 29.65 -20.84 -23.42
C PRO A 47 29.48 -19.45 -24.07
N GLN A 48 30.37 -19.14 -25.02
CA GLN A 48 30.19 -18.03 -25.96
C GLN A 48 29.11 -18.41 -26.97
N GLU A 49 28.09 -17.57 -27.09
CA GLU A 49 27.13 -17.65 -28.19
C GLU A 49 27.07 -16.32 -28.94
N SER A 50 26.99 -16.48 -30.26
CA SER A 50 27.23 -15.53 -31.32
C SER A 50 26.16 -14.43 -31.44
N ARG A 51 26.65 -13.23 -31.82
CA ARG A 51 25.87 -12.10 -32.35
C ARG A 51 24.90 -12.55 -33.45
N ILE A 52 23.65 -12.09 -33.35
CA ILE A 52 22.88 -11.38 -34.39
C ILE A 52 21.77 -10.64 -33.64
N MET A 53 21.73 -9.31 -33.73
CA MET A 53 20.55 -8.54 -33.34
C MET A 53 20.31 -7.47 -34.40
N ASP A 54 19.15 -7.60 -35.02
CA ASP A 54 18.64 -6.79 -36.12
C ASP A 54 18.47 -5.30 -35.74
N SER A 55 18.92 -4.44 -36.64
CA SER A 55 18.72 -2.99 -36.61
C SER A 55 17.31 -2.63 -37.12
N LEU A 56 16.48 -2.05 -36.25
CA LEU A 56 15.32 -1.25 -36.65
C LEU A 56 15.68 0.26 -36.68
N PRO A 57 15.01 1.08 -37.51
CA PRO A 57 15.52 2.39 -37.93
C PRO A 57 15.27 3.48 -36.88
N GLN A 58 16.33 4.22 -36.53
CA GLN A 58 16.24 5.51 -35.85
C GLN A 58 15.90 6.62 -36.86
N GLN A 59 14.62 6.99 -36.94
CA GLN A 59 14.24 8.32 -37.43
C GLN A 59 13.05 8.83 -36.61
N GLN A 60 13.34 9.65 -35.60
CA GLN A 60 12.52 10.76 -35.08
C GLN A 60 13.03 11.16 -33.68
N ALA A 61 14.13 11.90 -33.63
CA ALA A 61 14.59 12.56 -32.39
C ALA A 61 15.37 13.83 -32.72
N TYR A 62 14.71 14.79 -33.36
CA TYR A 62 15.19 16.17 -33.43
C TYR A 62 13.97 17.08 -33.24
N LYS A 63 13.53 17.25 -31.98
CA LYS A 63 12.75 18.43 -31.55
C LYS A 63 12.58 18.65 -30.04
N ASP A 64 12.96 17.73 -29.15
CA ASP A 64 12.74 17.90 -27.69
C ASP A 64 14.03 17.92 -26.83
N ALA A 65 15.02 18.73 -27.19
CA ALA A 65 16.30 18.78 -26.47
C ALA A 65 16.24 19.53 -25.11
N ASP A 66 15.24 20.39 -24.87
CA ASP A 66 15.21 21.23 -23.66
C ASP A 66 14.39 20.63 -22.49
N SER A 67 13.66 19.54 -22.68
CA SER A 67 12.76 18.97 -21.64
C SER A 67 13.16 17.57 -21.11
N PHE A 68 14.16 16.92 -21.72
CA PHE A 68 14.56 15.54 -21.37
C PHE A 68 15.68 15.43 -20.32
N SER A 69 16.50 16.46 -20.10
CA SER A 69 17.60 16.40 -19.12
C SER A 69 17.10 16.48 -17.67
N VAL A 70 16.10 17.33 -17.40
CA VAL A 70 15.55 17.55 -16.05
C VAL A 70 14.90 16.28 -15.48
N LYS A 71 14.14 15.52 -16.29
CA LYS A 71 13.50 14.27 -15.86
C LYS A 71 14.49 13.15 -15.53
N LYS A 72 15.63 13.11 -16.23
CA LYS A 72 16.65 12.06 -16.04
C LYS A 72 17.47 12.30 -14.77
N SER A 73 17.79 13.57 -14.46
CA SER A 73 18.38 13.97 -13.18
C SER A 73 17.40 13.73 -12.00
N GLN A 74 16.11 14.02 -12.18
CA GLN A 74 15.04 13.74 -11.20
C GLN A 74 14.98 12.27 -10.77
N LYS A 75 15.14 11.33 -11.70
CA LYS A 75 15.13 9.88 -11.39
C LYS A 75 16.35 9.42 -10.59
N LYS A 76 17.46 10.15 -10.66
CA LYS A 76 18.75 9.76 -10.06
C LYS A 76 18.85 10.17 -8.59
N LEU A 77 18.22 11.29 -8.19
CA LEU A 77 18.19 11.76 -6.79
C LEU A 77 17.11 11.08 -5.93
N LEU A 78 16.09 10.49 -6.53
CA LEU A 78 15.02 9.73 -5.83
C LEU A 78 15.38 8.25 -5.59
N GLN A 79 16.65 7.87 -5.68
CA GLN A 79 17.07 6.52 -5.34
C GLN A 79 17.06 6.35 -3.81
N ILE A 80 16.14 5.50 -3.33
CA ILE A 80 16.15 5.02 -1.95
C ILE A 80 17.42 4.20 -1.77
N ASP A 81 18.23 4.52 -0.76
CA ASP A 81 19.44 3.74 -0.45
C ASP A 81 19.03 2.28 -0.17
N PRO A 82 19.51 1.29 -0.95
CA PRO A 82 19.19 -0.11 -0.72
C PRO A 82 19.64 -0.63 0.66
N ASN A 83 20.57 0.06 1.32
CA ASN A 83 21.00 -0.25 2.68
C ASN A 83 20.26 0.58 3.76
N ALA A 84 19.36 1.49 3.39
CA ALA A 84 18.60 2.26 4.37
C ALA A 84 17.65 1.34 5.15
N GLN A 85 17.85 1.29 6.46
CA GLN A 85 17.00 0.55 7.38
C GLN A 85 15.74 1.37 7.66
N VAL A 86 14.75 1.24 6.78
CA VAL A 86 13.43 1.84 7.01
C VAL A 86 12.72 1.04 8.09
N GLN A 87 12.28 1.71 9.15
CA GLN A 87 11.54 1.05 10.21
C GLN A 87 10.09 0.83 9.76
N THR A 88 9.54 -0.35 10.03
CA THR A 88 8.10 -0.59 9.87
C THR A 88 7.31 0.04 11.02
N GLY A 89 7.96 0.24 12.17
CA GLY A 89 7.32 0.73 13.38
C GLY A 89 6.39 -0.32 14.02
N PRO A 90 5.86 -0.06 15.23
CA PRO A 90 5.02 -1.03 15.91
C PRO A 90 3.69 -1.24 15.17
N GLY A 91 3.09 -2.42 15.37
CA GLY A 91 1.74 -2.70 14.92
C GLY A 91 0.76 -1.78 15.66
N LEU A 92 -0.20 -1.21 14.93
CA LEU A 92 -1.30 -0.48 15.54
C LEU A 92 -2.55 -1.36 15.50
N PRO A 93 -3.22 -1.57 16.65
CA PRO A 93 -4.49 -2.27 16.66
C PRO A 93 -5.48 -1.55 15.74
N GLN A 94 -6.19 -2.32 14.91
CA GLN A 94 -7.15 -1.79 13.96
C GLN A 94 -8.53 -1.85 14.61
N TRP A 95 -8.98 -0.71 15.14
CA TRP A 95 -10.29 -0.59 15.74
C TRP A 95 -11.29 -0.11 14.71
N GLU A 96 -12.39 -0.83 14.58
CA GLU A 96 -13.58 -0.34 13.90
C GLU A 96 -14.58 0.12 14.96
N TRP A 97 -14.95 1.40 14.92
CA TRP A 97 -16.01 1.92 15.77
C TRP A 97 -17.34 1.38 15.28
N ARG A 98 -18.26 1.09 16.20
CA ARG A 98 -19.65 0.80 15.85
C ARG A 98 -20.27 2.06 15.25
N ALA A 99 -20.38 2.11 13.93
CA ALA A 99 -21.09 3.16 13.22
C ALA A 99 -22.60 2.87 13.26
N ILE A 100 -23.38 3.84 13.73
CA ILE A 100 -24.84 3.76 13.73
C ILE A 100 -25.35 4.81 12.75
N THR A 101 -25.84 4.37 11.60
CA THR A 101 -26.38 5.27 10.58
C THR A 101 -27.79 5.69 10.94
N MET A 102 -27.99 6.98 11.19
CA MET A 102 -29.31 7.56 11.44
C MET A 102 -29.91 8.06 10.12
N HIS A 103 -31.14 7.65 9.84
CA HIS A 103 -31.88 8.08 8.65
C HIS A 103 -33.09 8.90 9.08
N TRP A 104 -33.34 10.01 8.38
CA TRP A 104 -34.47 10.91 8.63
C TRP A 104 -35.35 10.93 7.40
N SER A 105 -36.66 10.84 7.59
CA SER A 105 -37.65 11.03 6.52
C SER A 105 -38.25 12.43 6.66
N GLY A 106 -37.58 13.45 6.10
CA GLY A 106 -38.07 14.83 6.07
C GLY A 106 -36.98 15.89 6.28
N PRO A 107 -37.28 17.19 6.06
CA PRO A 107 -36.34 18.28 6.28
C PRO A 107 -36.09 18.50 7.78
N VAL A 108 -34.81 18.46 8.20
CA VAL A 108 -34.38 18.73 9.58
C VAL A 108 -34.31 20.25 9.80
N GLN A 109 -35.06 20.76 10.79
CA GLN A 109 -35.07 22.18 11.12
C GLN A 109 -33.85 22.54 11.98
N HIS A 110 -33.33 23.77 11.85
CA HIS A 110 -32.12 24.23 12.56
C HIS A 110 -32.21 24.20 14.10
N ASN A 111 -33.42 24.10 14.65
CA ASN A 111 -33.69 24.08 16.10
C ASN A 111 -33.93 22.66 16.64
N GLN A 112 -33.84 21.62 15.81
CA GLN A 112 -34.00 20.24 16.27
C GLN A 112 -32.69 19.74 16.90
N THR A 113 -32.73 19.48 18.19
CA THR A 113 -31.65 18.83 18.95
C THR A 113 -31.93 17.34 19.11
N ILE A 114 -30.88 16.53 19.07
CA ILE A 114 -30.95 15.08 19.31
C ILE A 114 -30.08 14.77 20.52
N ASP A 115 -30.71 14.22 21.56
CA ASP A 115 -30.01 13.75 22.76
C ASP A 115 -29.80 12.24 22.68
N LEU A 116 -28.54 11.82 22.74
CA LEU A 116 -28.15 10.42 22.72
C LEU A 116 -27.71 9.98 24.11
N TRP A 117 -28.39 8.98 24.66
CA TRP A 117 -28.07 8.40 25.96
C TRP A 117 -27.32 7.08 25.77
N LEU A 118 -26.00 7.09 26.05
CA LEU A 118 -25.17 5.90 26.01
C LEU A 118 -25.07 5.31 27.42
N PHE A 119 -25.59 4.10 27.63
CA PHE A 119 -25.40 3.36 28.87
C PHE A 119 -24.13 2.54 28.79
N SER A 120 -23.17 2.77 29.69
CA SER A 120 -21.96 1.95 29.79
C SER A 120 -22.32 0.50 30.14
N PRO A 121 -21.47 -0.50 29.82
CA PRO A 121 -21.71 -1.89 30.21
C PRO A 121 -21.88 -2.07 31.73
N ILE A 122 -21.18 -1.26 32.54
CA ILE A 122 -21.36 -1.25 34.00
C ILE A 122 -22.74 -0.70 34.37
N MET A 123 -23.16 0.45 33.80
CA MET A 123 -24.49 1.00 34.07
C MET A 123 -25.59 0.02 33.67
N ASN A 124 -25.47 -0.61 32.51
CA ASN A 124 -26.42 -1.62 32.06
C ASN A 124 -26.40 -2.87 32.96
N SER A 125 -25.21 -3.30 33.42
CA SER A 125 -25.08 -4.39 34.39
C SER A 125 -25.72 -4.04 35.74
N VAL A 126 -25.46 -2.84 36.27
CA VAL A 126 -26.07 -2.35 37.53
C VAL A 126 -27.59 -2.24 37.38
N LEU A 127 -28.09 -1.69 36.27
CA LEU A 127 -29.52 -1.64 35.96
C LEU A 127 -30.11 -3.05 35.83
N GLY A 128 -29.36 -3.99 35.23
CA GLY A 128 -29.73 -5.41 35.16
C GLY A 128 -29.81 -6.06 36.54
N PHE A 129 -28.81 -5.87 37.39
CA PHE A 129 -28.81 -6.34 38.78
C PHE A 129 -29.97 -5.73 39.57
N MET A 130 -30.17 -4.41 39.46
CA MET A 130 -31.30 -3.72 40.08
C MET A 130 -32.64 -4.25 39.57
N ARG A 131 -32.76 -4.54 38.26
CA ARG A 131 -33.96 -5.16 37.68
C ARG A 131 -34.21 -6.54 38.26
N VAL A 132 -33.19 -7.38 38.39
CA VAL A 132 -33.30 -8.71 39.02
C VAL A 132 -33.69 -8.60 40.49
N ILE A 133 -33.09 -7.67 41.24
CA ILE A 133 -33.43 -7.42 42.65
C ILE A 133 -34.86 -6.90 42.79
N LEU A 134 -35.26 -5.91 42.00
CA LEU A 134 -36.62 -5.37 42.01
C LEU A 134 -37.66 -6.41 41.61
N LEU A 135 -37.35 -7.26 40.63
CA LEU A 135 -38.20 -8.39 40.24
C LEU A 135 -38.30 -9.41 41.38
N ALA A 136 -37.19 -9.74 42.05
CA ALA A 136 -37.21 -10.62 43.22
C ALA A 136 -38.04 -10.01 44.37
N ILE A 137 -37.88 -8.71 44.65
CA ILE A 137 -38.69 -7.98 45.65
C ILE A 137 -40.16 -8.00 45.26
N LEU A 138 -40.48 -7.76 43.99
CA LEU A 138 -41.86 -7.77 43.49
C LEU A 138 -42.49 -9.16 43.58
N ILE A 139 -41.73 -10.22 43.28
CA ILE A 139 -42.15 -11.61 43.46
C ILE A 139 -42.40 -11.89 44.96
N VAL A 140 -41.46 -11.51 45.84
CA VAL A 140 -41.61 -11.69 47.30
C VAL A 140 -42.80 -10.89 47.84
N PHE A 141 -43.05 -9.69 47.32
CA PHE A 141 -44.20 -8.87 47.68
C PHE A 141 -45.52 -9.47 47.19
N PHE A 142 -45.58 -9.99 45.96
CA PHE A 142 -46.76 -10.71 45.46
C PHE A 142 -47.00 -12.00 46.25
N LEU A 143 -45.94 -12.72 46.64
CA LEU A 143 -46.03 -13.88 47.52
C LEU A 143 -46.53 -13.49 48.92
N TRP A 144 -46.06 -12.36 49.46
CA TRP A 144 -46.53 -11.81 50.74
C TRP A 144 -47.99 -11.33 50.70
N ALA A 145 -48.41 -10.69 49.61
CA ALA A 145 -49.78 -10.21 49.40
C ALA A 145 -50.77 -11.35 49.09
N SER A 146 -50.31 -12.39 48.39
CA SER A 146 -51.08 -13.61 48.09
C SER A 146 -51.20 -14.55 49.30
N TRP A 147 -50.23 -14.53 50.21
CA TRP A 147 -50.33 -15.19 51.50
C TRP A 147 -51.23 -14.40 52.46
N GLY A 148 -52.44 -14.91 52.67
CA GLY A 148 -53.27 -14.56 53.83
C GLY A 148 -52.57 -14.80 55.18
N SER A 149 -53.33 -14.63 56.27
CA SER A 149 -52.90 -14.52 57.70
C SER A 149 -51.76 -15.42 58.23
N GLY A 150 -51.38 -16.51 57.54
CA GLY A 150 -50.23 -17.36 57.86
C GLY A 150 -48.85 -16.68 57.75
N ALA A 151 -48.63 -15.78 56.77
CA ALA A 151 -47.33 -15.10 56.61
C ALA A 151 -47.01 -14.09 57.74
N ARG A 152 -48.04 -13.60 58.45
CA ARG A 152 -47.88 -12.66 59.59
C ARG A 152 -47.16 -13.30 60.80
N ARG A 153 -47.02 -14.63 60.86
CA ARG A 153 -46.31 -15.31 61.96
C ARG A 153 -44.81 -15.47 61.69
N LEU A 154 -44.38 -15.67 60.45
CA LEU A 154 -42.97 -15.83 60.08
C LEU A 154 -42.21 -14.50 60.08
N PHE A 155 -42.82 -13.42 59.57
CA PHE A 155 -42.19 -12.09 59.54
C PHE A 155 -42.29 -11.29 60.84
N LYS A 156 -43.07 -11.75 61.82
CA LYS A 156 -43.21 -11.06 63.12
C LYS A 156 -41.95 -11.09 63.99
N LYS A 157 -41.04 -12.04 63.76
CA LYS A 157 -39.82 -12.19 64.58
C LYS A 157 -38.60 -11.42 64.06
N ALA A 158 -38.61 -10.92 62.81
CA ALA A 158 -37.40 -10.37 62.21
C ALA A 158 -37.50 -8.92 61.69
N TYR A 159 -38.68 -8.32 61.54
CA TYR A 159 -38.79 -7.10 60.71
C TYR A 159 -39.37 -5.83 61.36
N PHE A 160 -39.84 -5.85 62.60
CA PHE A 160 -40.58 -4.70 63.15
C PHE A 160 -39.74 -3.76 64.03
N GLN A 161 -38.74 -3.09 63.46
CA GLN A 161 -38.25 -1.82 64.01
C GLN A 161 -37.96 -0.72 62.97
N LEU A 162 -37.86 -1.01 61.67
CA LEU A 162 -37.38 -0.01 60.69
C LEU A 162 -38.45 0.74 59.86
N PHE A 163 -39.72 0.32 59.83
CA PHE A 163 -40.77 1.01 59.07
C PHE A 163 -42.05 1.22 59.88
N LYS A 164 -42.18 2.40 60.50
CA LYS A 164 -43.31 2.80 61.37
C LYS A 164 -44.45 3.55 60.66
N LYS A 165 -44.42 3.68 59.33
CA LYS A 165 -45.52 4.31 58.56
C LYS A 165 -46.16 3.30 57.60
N PRO A 166 -47.51 3.20 57.57
CA PRO A 166 -48.20 2.40 56.56
C PRO A 166 -47.93 3.00 55.17
N ILE A 167 -47.45 2.17 54.26
CA ILE A 167 -47.20 2.53 52.87
C ILE A 167 -48.57 2.81 52.23
N THR A 168 -48.76 4.01 51.68
CA THR A 168 -50.00 4.42 51.01
C THR A 168 -50.22 3.62 49.72
N PRO A 169 -51.47 3.34 49.32
CA PRO A 169 -51.77 2.56 48.11
C PRO A 169 -51.19 3.17 46.82
N ALA A 170 -50.97 4.49 46.82
CA ALA A 170 -50.31 5.22 45.73
C ALA A 170 -48.83 4.83 45.54
N ALA A 171 -48.10 4.58 46.63
CA ALA A 171 -46.70 4.16 46.58
C ALA A 171 -46.54 2.69 46.14
N THR A 172 -47.53 1.85 46.42
CA THR A 172 -47.56 0.47 45.91
C THR A 172 -47.90 0.41 44.43
N THR A 173 -48.81 1.27 43.93
CA THR A 173 -49.13 1.32 42.50
C THR A 173 -47.97 1.85 41.66
N THR A 174 -47.20 2.81 42.16
CA THR A 174 -46.01 3.32 41.44
C THR A 174 -44.89 2.29 41.38
N LEU A 175 -44.60 1.58 42.47
CA LEU A 175 -43.64 0.47 42.47
C LEU A 175 -44.04 -0.69 41.54
N LEU A 176 -45.33 -0.98 41.45
CA LEU A 176 -45.88 -2.03 40.58
C LEU A 176 -45.81 -1.60 39.10
N LEU A 177 -46.15 -0.34 38.80
CA LEU A 177 -46.03 0.22 37.45
C LEU A 177 -44.56 0.29 36.98
N ILE A 178 -43.65 0.69 37.87
CA ILE A 178 -42.20 0.74 37.59
C ILE A 178 -41.66 -0.68 37.37
N GLY A 179 -42.04 -1.66 38.20
CA GLY A 179 -41.64 -3.05 38.03
C GLY A 179 -42.14 -3.67 36.72
N LEU A 180 -43.37 -3.32 36.30
CA LEU A 180 -44.00 -3.82 35.08
C LEU A 180 -43.45 -3.12 33.81
N LEU A 181 -43.18 -1.81 33.89
CA LEU A 181 -42.50 -1.03 32.84
C LEU A 181 -41.04 -1.45 32.65
N LEU A 182 -40.32 -1.78 33.75
CA LEU A 182 -38.96 -2.33 33.68
C LEU A 182 -38.92 -3.79 33.19
N CYS A 183 -40.04 -4.52 33.25
CA CYS A 183 -40.17 -5.87 32.71
C CYS A 183 -40.59 -5.93 31.25
N TRP A 184 -41.10 -4.82 30.69
CA TRP A 184 -41.40 -4.76 29.26
C TRP A 184 -40.10 -4.97 28.48
N PRO A 185 -40.04 -5.92 27.55
CA PRO A 185 -38.87 -6.08 26.70
C PRO A 185 -38.78 -4.86 25.79
N VAL A 186 -37.96 -3.87 26.16
CA VAL A 186 -37.40 -2.93 25.19
C VAL A 186 -36.32 -3.69 24.42
N ILE A 187 -36.75 -4.69 23.65
CA ILE A 187 -35.89 -5.39 22.71
C ILE A 187 -36.08 -4.68 21.37
N ASN A 188 -35.47 -3.52 21.25
CA ASN A 188 -34.93 -3.12 19.96
C ASN A 188 -33.47 -3.59 19.98
N HIS A 189 -33.25 -4.87 19.66
CA HIS A 189 -31.95 -5.23 19.12
C HIS A 189 -31.85 -4.47 17.80
N ALA A 190 -30.99 -3.46 17.75
CA ALA A 190 -30.39 -3.10 16.48
C ALA A 190 -29.68 -4.37 16.01
N GLU A 191 -30.32 -5.11 15.09
CA GLU A 191 -29.71 -6.22 14.39
C GLU A 191 -28.34 -5.72 13.92
N THR A 192 -27.29 -6.33 14.47
CA THR A 192 -25.97 -6.18 13.88
C THR A 192 -26.10 -6.72 12.46
N PRO A 193 -25.79 -5.94 11.41
CA PRO A 193 -25.71 -6.52 10.08
C PRO A 193 -24.71 -7.67 10.18
N VAL A 194 -25.19 -8.88 9.93
CA VAL A 194 -24.34 -10.04 9.74
C VAL A 194 -23.38 -9.63 8.64
N SER A 195 -22.09 -9.54 8.96
CA SER A 195 -21.04 -9.45 7.96
C SER A 195 -21.22 -10.66 7.06
N GLN A 196 -21.80 -10.42 5.87
CA GLN A 196 -21.93 -11.43 4.83
C GLN A 196 -20.52 -11.96 4.57
N GLN A 197 -20.27 -13.20 4.99
CA GLN A 197 -19.19 -13.98 4.39
C GLN A 197 -19.47 -14.00 2.89
N PRO A 198 -18.45 -13.77 2.03
CA PRO A 198 -18.66 -13.80 0.60
C PRO A 198 -19.13 -15.20 0.21
N GLU A 199 -20.39 -15.28 -0.18
CA GLU A 199 -20.98 -16.46 -0.78
C GLU A 199 -20.21 -16.77 -2.07
N GLN A 200 -19.84 -18.03 -2.20
CA GLN A 200 -19.00 -18.53 -3.26
C GLN A 200 -19.69 -18.35 -4.62
N THR A 201 -18.99 -17.69 -5.53
CA THR A 201 -18.99 -17.92 -6.99
C THR A 201 -20.33 -17.86 -7.75
N GLU A 202 -20.53 -16.74 -8.45
CA GLU A 202 -21.09 -16.73 -9.80
C GLU A 202 -20.12 -16.01 -10.78
N PRO A 203 -20.09 -16.41 -12.06
CA PRO A 203 -18.91 -16.29 -12.91
C PRO A 203 -18.68 -14.89 -13.49
N VAL A 204 -17.40 -14.58 -13.66
CA VAL A 204 -16.75 -13.41 -14.27
C VAL A 204 -17.27 -13.02 -15.67
N PHE A 205 -18.23 -13.75 -16.25
CA PHE A 205 -18.66 -13.60 -17.63
C PHE A 205 -19.65 -12.45 -17.87
N GLU A 206 -20.45 -12.02 -16.89
CA GLU A 206 -21.38 -10.88 -17.09
C GLU A 206 -20.69 -9.52 -17.03
N ARG A 207 -19.61 -9.39 -16.24
CA ARG A 207 -18.88 -8.11 -16.09
C ARG A 207 -18.03 -7.76 -17.31
N ILE A 208 -17.66 -8.77 -18.12
CA ILE A 208 -16.97 -8.59 -19.41
C ILE A 208 -17.95 -8.16 -20.51
N LYS A 209 -19.22 -8.57 -20.42
CA LYS A 209 -20.25 -8.26 -21.42
C LYS A 209 -20.68 -6.79 -21.40
N ASP A 210 -20.76 -6.18 -20.22
CA ASP A 210 -21.07 -4.75 -20.08
C ASP A 210 -19.87 -3.84 -20.41
N SER A 211 -18.64 -4.31 -20.17
CA SER A 211 -17.43 -3.56 -20.54
C SER A 211 -17.20 -3.54 -22.07
N MET A 212 -17.51 -4.64 -22.77
CA MET A 212 -17.43 -4.68 -24.24
C MET A 212 -18.53 -3.86 -24.94
N LYS A 213 -19.67 -3.63 -24.28
CA LYS A 213 -20.76 -2.81 -24.82
C LYS A 213 -20.41 -1.32 -24.85
N ASN A 214 -19.71 -0.84 -23.82
CA ASN A 214 -19.25 0.56 -23.75
C ASN A 214 -18.10 0.87 -24.72
N VAL A 215 -17.31 -0.13 -25.13
CA VAL A 215 -16.27 0.03 -26.18
C VAL A 215 -16.90 0.04 -27.58
N SER A 216 -18.01 -0.70 -27.78
CA SER A 216 -18.79 -0.70 -29.03
C SER A 216 -19.43 0.67 -29.32
N ASP A 217 -19.89 1.37 -28.29
CA ASP A 217 -20.57 2.66 -28.47
C ASP A 217 -19.58 3.83 -28.62
N LEU A 218 -18.33 3.71 -28.15
CA LEU A 218 -17.30 4.74 -28.34
C LEU A 218 -16.61 4.72 -29.71
N ILE A 219 -16.76 3.63 -30.48
CA ILE A 219 -16.16 3.48 -31.82
C ILE A 219 -17.14 3.93 -32.94
N LYS A 220 -18.40 4.21 -32.61
CA LYS A 220 -19.43 4.58 -33.60
C LYS A 220 -19.39 6.03 -34.10
N ASP A 221 -18.67 6.94 -33.43
CA ASP A 221 -18.74 8.37 -33.75
C ASP A 221 -17.54 8.93 -34.56
N SER A 222 -16.70 8.07 -35.14
CA SER A 222 -15.53 8.57 -35.89
C SER A 222 -15.09 7.67 -37.04
N ILE A 223 -15.94 7.45 -38.04
CA ILE A 223 -15.49 6.96 -39.35
C ILE A 223 -16.22 7.70 -40.48
N VAL A 224 -15.41 8.43 -41.25
CA VAL A 224 -15.72 9.04 -42.55
C VAL A 224 -15.81 7.93 -43.61
N GLU A 225 -16.84 7.99 -44.46
CA GLU A 225 -17.11 7.08 -45.57
C GLU A 225 -16.04 7.16 -46.68
N ILE A 226 -15.48 6.01 -47.09
CA ILE A 226 -15.04 5.73 -48.47
C ILE A 226 -15.32 4.24 -48.76
N PRO A 227 -15.92 3.86 -49.90
CA PRO A 227 -16.35 2.49 -50.14
C PRO A 227 -15.38 1.66 -51.02
N LEU A 228 -15.62 0.35 -50.95
CA LEU A 228 -15.41 -0.70 -51.97
C LEU A 228 -14.25 -1.72 -51.80
N THR A 229 -14.66 -2.87 -51.24
CA THR A 229 -14.61 -4.25 -51.79
C THR A 229 -13.33 -5.10 -51.74
N LYS A 230 -13.24 -5.84 -50.63
CA LYS A 230 -13.01 -7.29 -50.39
C LYS A 230 -12.49 -8.23 -51.51
N GLN A 231 -11.39 -8.87 -51.12
CA GLN A 231 -11.13 -10.31 -50.95
C GLN A 231 -10.38 -11.11 -52.02
N GLU A 232 -9.13 -11.41 -51.65
CA GLU A 232 -8.33 -12.58 -51.99
C GLU A 232 -9.01 -13.89 -51.54
N ILE A 233 -9.00 -14.95 -52.36
CA ILE A 233 -8.74 -16.36 -51.97
C ILE A 233 -8.05 -17.07 -53.15
N SER A 234 -7.04 -17.86 -52.81
CA SER A 234 -6.08 -18.57 -53.66
C SER A 234 -6.56 -19.91 -54.24
N GLN A 235 -5.93 -20.29 -55.37
CA GLN A 235 -5.49 -21.66 -55.77
C GLN A 235 -6.60 -22.72 -56.10
N PHE A 236 -6.63 -23.50 -57.19
CA PHE A 236 -5.57 -24.23 -57.93
C PHE A 236 -6.19 -24.87 -59.21
N ILE A 237 -5.44 -24.84 -60.33
CA ILE A 237 -5.32 -25.80 -61.45
C ILE A 237 -6.53 -26.70 -61.86
N PHE A 238 -7.09 -26.49 -63.07
CA PHE A 238 -7.06 -27.47 -64.21
C PHE A 238 -7.71 -26.94 -65.51
N LYS A 239 -6.94 -27.03 -66.61
CA LYS A 239 -7.27 -27.19 -68.07
C LYS A 239 -8.49 -26.43 -68.67
N GLN A 240 -8.40 -25.80 -69.84
CA GLN A 240 -8.11 -26.37 -71.16
C GLN A 240 -7.86 -25.27 -72.21
N ALA A 241 -7.05 -25.63 -73.21
CA ALA A 241 -7.16 -25.37 -74.65
C ALA A 241 -7.61 -23.98 -75.21
N ILE A 242 -6.66 -23.38 -75.93
CA ILE A 242 -6.75 -22.56 -77.17
C ILE A 242 -7.97 -22.96 -78.05
N PRO A 243 -8.75 -22.01 -78.64
CA PRO A 243 -8.36 -21.37 -79.92
C PRO A 243 -8.73 -19.90 -80.18
N PHE A 244 -7.83 -19.25 -80.93
CA PHE A 244 -8.02 -18.35 -82.08
C PHE A 244 -9.38 -17.63 -82.27
N ALA A 245 -9.35 -16.29 -82.36
CA ALA A 245 -9.31 -15.55 -83.64
C ALA A 245 -9.82 -14.10 -83.51
N THR A 246 -9.01 -13.16 -84.02
CA THR A 246 -9.34 -11.86 -84.66
C THR A 246 -10.34 -10.93 -83.95
N GLY A 247 -9.98 -9.76 -83.41
CA GLY A 247 -8.82 -8.91 -83.65
C GLY A 247 -9.15 -7.72 -84.57
N GLN A 248 -9.99 -6.80 -84.10
CA GLN A 248 -9.97 -5.40 -84.51
C GLN A 248 -10.31 -4.53 -83.31
N THR A 249 -9.33 -3.81 -82.78
CA THR A 249 -9.58 -2.55 -82.07
C THR A 249 -8.46 -1.59 -82.43
N GLN A 250 -8.92 -0.43 -82.87
CA GLN A 250 -8.14 0.65 -83.42
C GLN A 250 -7.20 1.25 -82.40
N VAL A 251 -6.07 1.70 -82.94
CA VAL A 251 -5.05 2.52 -82.31
C VAL A 251 -5.64 3.88 -81.93
N THR A 252 -5.46 4.29 -80.68
CA THR A 252 -5.36 5.71 -80.29
C THR A 252 -3.94 5.99 -79.85
N VAL A 253 -3.22 6.78 -80.65
CA VAL A 253 -1.97 7.41 -80.26
C VAL A 253 -2.33 8.52 -79.27
N ASN A 254 -1.87 8.40 -78.02
CA ASN A 254 -1.82 9.50 -77.07
C ASN A 254 -0.36 9.78 -76.71
N GLU A 255 -0.11 11.06 -76.51
CA GLU A 255 1.17 11.74 -76.56
C GLU A 255 2.24 11.20 -75.60
N PHE A 256 3.45 11.28 -76.13
CA PHE A 256 4.76 10.94 -75.60
C PHE A 256 5.27 12.04 -74.64
N PRO A 257 5.99 11.75 -73.53
CA PRO A 257 5.91 10.64 -72.58
C PRO A 257 4.98 10.94 -71.36
N PRO A 258 4.51 9.91 -70.62
CA PRO A 258 3.62 10.06 -69.47
C PRO A 258 4.29 10.75 -68.27
N GLN A 259 3.52 11.52 -67.50
CA GLN A 259 4.01 12.37 -66.39
C GLN A 259 4.73 11.59 -65.28
N SER A 260 4.37 10.32 -65.07
CA SER A 260 5.08 9.42 -64.16
C SER A 260 6.52 9.16 -64.59
N LEU A 261 6.78 9.04 -65.90
CA LEU A 261 8.12 8.89 -66.45
C LEU A 261 8.93 10.18 -66.29
N LEU A 262 8.30 11.35 -66.42
CA LEU A 262 8.96 12.64 -66.22
C LEU A 262 9.33 12.86 -64.74
N GLU A 263 8.46 12.50 -63.80
CA GLU A 263 8.75 12.54 -62.35
C GLU A 263 9.83 11.52 -61.96
N GLU A 264 9.81 10.31 -62.53
CA GLU A 264 10.84 9.30 -62.30
C GLU A 264 12.21 9.73 -62.86
N LEU A 265 12.23 10.29 -64.08
CA LEU A 265 13.44 10.85 -64.69
C LEU A 265 13.95 12.05 -63.89
N LYS A 266 13.06 12.96 -63.45
CA LYS A 266 13.42 14.09 -62.58
C LYS A 266 14.01 13.62 -61.25
N THR A 267 13.42 12.60 -60.62
CA THR A 267 13.89 12.03 -59.36
C THR A 267 15.26 11.37 -59.52
N ARG A 268 15.47 10.63 -60.61
CA ARG A 268 16.78 10.03 -60.91
C ARG A 268 17.84 11.06 -61.29
N LEU A 269 17.49 12.08 -62.07
CA LEU A 269 18.42 13.12 -62.51
C LEU A 269 18.79 14.12 -61.40
N LEU A 270 17.91 14.33 -60.43
CA LEU A 270 18.14 15.20 -59.27
C LEU A 270 18.53 14.43 -58.00
N ALA A 271 18.79 13.12 -58.11
CA ALA A 271 19.23 12.31 -56.99
C ALA A 271 20.55 12.85 -56.45
N GLN A 272 20.57 13.15 -55.15
CA GLN A 272 21.77 13.61 -54.46
C GLN A 272 22.82 12.49 -54.40
N PRO A 273 24.12 12.79 -54.54
CA PRO A 273 25.18 11.80 -54.38
C PRO A 273 25.13 11.13 -53.00
N ASP A 274 25.34 9.81 -52.95
CA ASP A 274 25.31 9.01 -51.71
C ASP A 274 26.29 9.50 -50.63
N CYS A 275 27.35 10.22 -51.03
CA CYS A 275 28.38 10.71 -50.13
C CYS A 275 27.99 11.96 -49.33
N LEU A 276 26.86 12.63 -49.62
CA LEU A 276 26.47 13.85 -48.90
C LEU A 276 26.15 13.53 -47.42
N PRO A 277 26.63 14.34 -46.45
CA PRO A 277 27.31 15.63 -46.59
C PRO A 277 28.85 15.57 -46.68
N TYR A 278 29.46 14.38 -46.67
CA TYR A 278 30.92 14.14 -46.56
C TYR A 278 31.61 13.87 -47.91
N CYS A 279 31.05 14.38 -49.02
CA CYS A 279 31.60 14.17 -50.35
C CYS A 279 33.00 14.76 -50.58
N ALA A 280 33.46 15.66 -49.71
CA ALA A 280 34.80 16.20 -49.71
C ALA A 280 35.45 16.06 -48.33
N SER A 281 36.75 15.73 -48.31
CA SER A 281 37.58 15.65 -47.10
C SER A 281 38.88 16.41 -47.32
N SER A 282 39.45 16.95 -46.24
CA SER A 282 40.72 17.68 -46.27
C SER A 282 41.80 16.91 -45.50
N PRO A 283 42.61 16.06 -46.14
CA PRO A 283 43.61 15.28 -45.43
C PRO A 283 44.70 16.14 -44.78
N ARG A 284 45.15 17.21 -45.45
CA ARG A 284 46.27 18.03 -44.98
C ARG A 284 46.09 19.50 -45.31
N LEU A 285 46.47 20.35 -44.36
CA LEU A 285 46.59 21.79 -44.53
C LEU A 285 47.97 22.25 -44.06
N PHE A 286 48.71 22.92 -44.94
CA PHE A 286 49.96 23.58 -44.61
C PHE A 286 49.75 25.09 -44.65
N LEU A 287 50.08 25.81 -43.59
CA LEU A 287 49.97 27.27 -43.51
C LEU A 287 51.35 27.90 -43.29
N GLU A 288 51.60 29.01 -43.96
CA GLU A 288 52.81 29.80 -43.79
C GLU A 288 52.43 31.27 -43.54
N LEU A 289 52.88 31.79 -42.41
CA LEU A 289 52.61 33.16 -41.96
C LEU A 289 53.89 33.97 -41.95
N GLU A 290 53.99 34.89 -42.91
CA GLU A 290 55.11 35.82 -43.06
C GLU A 290 54.65 37.25 -42.80
N ALA A 291 54.86 37.78 -41.58
CA ALA A 291 54.60 39.15 -41.13
C ALA A 291 53.22 39.76 -41.52
N LYS A 292 53.00 40.09 -42.79
CA LYS A 292 51.78 40.71 -43.36
C LYS A 292 51.03 39.81 -44.35
N GLN A 293 51.47 38.59 -44.59
CA GLN A 293 50.88 37.69 -45.59
C GLN A 293 50.63 36.31 -45.00
N LEU A 294 49.48 35.75 -45.31
CA LEU A 294 49.12 34.36 -45.01
C LEU A 294 49.01 33.61 -46.34
N SER A 295 49.80 32.56 -46.49
CA SER A 295 49.71 31.60 -47.60
C SER A 295 49.40 30.21 -47.04
N GLY A 296 48.74 29.39 -47.85
CA GLY A 296 48.39 28.04 -47.46
C GLY A 296 48.22 27.09 -48.63
N ARG A 297 48.49 25.81 -48.38
CA ARG A 297 48.28 24.68 -49.30
C ARG A 297 47.35 23.68 -48.64
N MET A 298 46.21 23.43 -49.25
CA MET A 298 45.18 22.54 -48.73
C MET A 298 44.92 21.42 -49.74
N ALA A 299 45.16 20.17 -49.33
CA ALA A 299 44.81 19.01 -50.12
C ALA A 299 43.34 18.65 -49.87
N ILE A 300 42.57 18.45 -50.93
CA ILE A 300 41.14 18.11 -50.86
C ILE A 300 40.86 16.89 -51.71
N HIS A 301 40.23 15.89 -51.11
CA HIS A 301 39.75 14.70 -51.81
C HIS A 301 38.24 14.83 -51.99
N SER A 302 37.78 14.82 -53.24
CA SER A 302 36.37 14.91 -53.60
C SER A 302 35.89 13.65 -54.30
N GLN A 303 34.81 13.04 -53.81
CA GLN A 303 34.26 11.79 -54.37
C GLN A 303 33.28 12.03 -55.55
N THR A 304 32.78 13.26 -55.66
CA THR A 304 31.87 13.74 -56.71
C THR A 304 32.17 15.20 -57.01
N ASP A 305 31.60 15.76 -58.06
CA ASP A 305 31.67 17.20 -58.31
C ASP A 305 30.90 17.92 -57.19
N THR A 306 31.58 18.78 -56.43
CA THR A 306 31.02 19.46 -55.26
C THR A 306 31.70 20.80 -54.99
N ALA A 307 31.03 21.68 -54.26
CA ALA A 307 31.61 22.92 -53.78
C ALA A 307 32.19 22.72 -52.37
N VAL A 308 33.38 23.25 -52.13
CA VAL A 308 34.09 23.13 -50.85
C VAL A 308 34.36 24.52 -50.25
N PRO A 309 34.11 24.74 -48.95
CA PRO A 309 34.40 26.02 -48.32
C PRO A 309 35.89 26.16 -48.03
N LEU A 310 36.46 27.31 -48.38
CA LEU A 310 37.85 27.66 -48.08
C LEU A 310 37.99 28.23 -46.65
N PRO A 311 39.18 28.10 -46.03
CA PRO A 311 39.49 28.75 -44.76
C PRO A 311 39.30 30.27 -44.80
N GLY A 312 38.68 30.84 -43.76
CA GLY A 312 38.49 32.28 -43.63
C GLY A 312 37.04 32.79 -43.69
N LEU A 313 36.87 34.06 -43.32
CA LEU A 313 35.60 34.80 -43.31
C LEU A 313 35.86 36.27 -43.63
N ALA A 314 34.96 36.92 -44.38
CA ALA A 314 35.11 38.30 -44.82
C ALA A 314 35.44 39.35 -43.74
N LYS A 315 34.88 39.21 -42.52
CA LYS A 315 35.16 40.13 -41.40
C LYS A 315 36.55 39.88 -40.78
N GLN A 316 37.10 38.70 -41.00
CA GLN A 316 38.37 38.28 -40.43
C GLN A 316 39.48 38.33 -41.49
N TRP A 317 39.51 37.39 -42.39
CA TRP A 317 40.50 37.32 -43.47
C TRP A 317 39.93 36.44 -44.57
N LEU A 318 40.18 36.81 -45.83
CA LEU A 318 39.88 35.99 -47.00
C LEU A 318 41.12 35.97 -47.91
N PRO A 319 41.38 34.86 -48.60
CA PRO A 319 42.41 34.83 -49.61
C PRO A 319 42.12 35.82 -50.75
N GLN A 320 43.17 36.47 -51.22
CA GLN A 320 43.14 37.40 -52.36
C GLN A 320 43.45 36.70 -53.68
N GLN A 321 44.24 35.62 -53.61
CA GLN A 321 44.55 34.73 -54.72
C GLN A 321 44.26 33.29 -54.30
N VAL A 322 43.61 32.54 -55.18
CA VAL A 322 43.34 31.11 -55.02
C VAL A 322 43.69 30.42 -56.34
N GLN A 323 44.51 29.39 -56.27
CA GLN A 323 44.88 28.52 -57.39
C GLN A 323 44.41 27.10 -57.08
N LEU A 324 43.91 26.42 -58.11
CA LEU A 324 43.51 25.02 -58.09
C LEU A 324 44.46 24.26 -59.01
N ASP A 325 45.19 23.30 -58.45
CA ASP A 325 46.14 22.44 -59.19
C ASP A 325 47.17 23.23 -60.01
N GLY A 326 47.59 24.40 -59.51
CA GLY A 326 48.58 25.29 -60.14
C GLY A 326 48.00 26.37 -61.05
N GLU A 327 46.71 26.30 -61.40
CA GLU A 327 46.03 27.28 -62.26
C GLU A 327 45.11 28.21 -61.45
N PRO A 328 44.84 29.46 -61.89
CA PRO A 328 43.89 30.35 -61.21
C PRO A 328 42.49 29.73 -61.10
N ALA A 329 41.92 29.72 -59.88
CA ALA A 329 40.62 29.10 -59.64
C ALA A 329 39.48 29.85 -60.37
N GLN A 330 38.79 29.18 -61.29
CA GLN A 330 37.70 29.77 -62.09
C GLN A 330 36.31 29.69 -61.42
N GLY A 331 36.13 28.78 -60.45
CA GLY A 331 34.84 28.49 -59.81
C GLY A 331 34.74 28.97 -58.37
N LEU A 332 34.99 30.26 -58.10
CA LEU A 332 34.88 30.83 -56.75
C LEU A 332 33.52 31.51 -56.51
N LEU A 333 32.89 31.18 -55.38
CA LEU A 333 31.64 31.79 -54.94
C LEU A 333 31.82 32.35 -53.52
N ARG A 334 31.32 33.55 -53.25
CA ARG A 334 31.19 34.07 -51.89
C ARG A 334 29.73 33.98 -51.44
N ASN A 335 29.49 33.27 -50.34
CA ASN A 335 28.14 33.11 -49.80
C ASN A 335 27.66 34.35 -49.01
N SER A 336 26.38 34.37 -48.62
CA SER A 336 25.77 35.47 -47.84
C SER A 336 26.42 35.71 -46.47
N LYS A 337 27.09 34.71 -45.89
CA LYS A 337 27.86 34.83 -44.64
C LYS A 337 29.28 35.39 -44.86
N GLY A 338 29.68 35.63 -46.10
CA GLY A 338 30.97 36.17 -46.48
C GLY A 338 32.12 35.14 -46.49
N GLN A 339 31.81 33.85 -46.66
CA GLN A 339 32.78 32.77 -46.82
C GLN A 339 33.00 32.45 -48.29
N LEU A 340 34.25 32.13 -48.66
CA LEU A 340 34.62 31.70 -50.01
C LEU A 340 34.45 30.19 -50.18
N TRP A 341 33.89 29.81 -51.31
CA TRP A 341 33.66 28.44 -51.76
C TRP A 341 34.32 28.24 -53.12
N ILE A 342 34.84 27.05 -53.37
CA ILE A 342 35.44 26.66 -54.64
C ILE A 342 34.74 25.42 -55.20
N SER A 343 34.45 25.42 -56.49
CA SER A 343 33.92 24.25 -57.20
C SER A 343 35.07 23.28 -57.52
N LEU A 344 34.93 22.02 -57.11
CA LEU A 344 35.88 20.94 -57.39
C LEU A 344 35.20 19.82 -58.15
N THR A 345 35.93 19.19 -59.06
CA THR A 345 35.51 17.95 -59.71
C THR A 345 35.80 16.75 -58.81
N LYS A 346 35.29 15.58 -59.16
CA LYS A 346 35.70 14.32 -58.55
C LYS A 346 37.22 14.08 -58.73
N GLY A 347 37.96 13.92 -57.64
CA GLY A 347 39.41 13.71 -57.68
C GLY A 347 40.15 14.18 -56.43
N ILE A 348 41.48 14.17 -56.52
CA ILE A 348 42.38 14.76 -55.52
C ILE A 348 42.85 16.09 -56.08
N HIS A 349 42.68 17.16 -55.31
CA HIS A 349 43.00 18.52 -55.71
C HIS A 349 43.90 19.19 -54.67
N GLU A 350 44.82 20.03 -55.14
CA GLU A 350 45.67 20.87 -54.30
C GLU A 350 45.29 22.34 -54.49
N ILE A 351 44.88 22.98 -53.40
CA ILE A 351 44.45 24.38 -53.39
C ILE A 351 45.53 25.22 -52.74
N HIS A 352 46.06 26.19 -53.50
CA HIS A 352 46.98 27.19 -52.99
C HIS A 352 46.23 28.50 -52.81
N PHE A 353 46.28 29.07 -51.62
CA PHE A 353 45.61 30.34 -51.35
C PHE A 353 46.54 31.31 -50.64
N THR A 354 46.42 32.59 -50.96
CA THR A 354 47.30 33.64 -50.43
C THR A 354 46.53 34.94 -50.24
N GLY A 355 46.80 35.66 -49.15
CA GLY A 355 46.19 36.96 -48.89
C GLY A 355 46.89 37.76 -47.80
N ARG A 356 46.78 39.08 -47.86
CA ARG A 356 47.34 39.98 -46.83
C ARG A 356 46.59 39.87 -45.50
N LEU A 357 47.31 39.76 -44.41
CA LEU A 357 46.76 39.80 -43.05
C LEU A 357 46.31 41.24 -42.71
N PRO A 358 45.15 41.44 -42.05
CA PRO A 358 44.70 42.76 -41.63
C PRO A 358 45.62 43.34 -40.55
N ASN A 359 45.66 44.67 -40.44
CA ASN A 359 46.50 45.36 -39.47
C ASN A 359 45.88 45.39 -38.06
N ARG A 360 45.69 44.21 -37.46
CA ARG A 360 45.19 44.04 -36.09
C ARG A 360 46.04 43.01 -35.35
N ASN A 361 46.01 43.06 -34.02
CA ASN A 361 46.84 42.21 -33.16
C ASN A 361 46.41 40.74 -33.17
N THR A 362 45.12 40.46 -33.41
CA THR A 362 44.59 39.10 -33.45
C THR A 362 43.81 38.85 -34.73
N VAL A 363 44.11 37.75 -35.42
CA VAL A 363 43.43 37.28 -36.63
C VAL A 363 42.94 35.88 -36.39
N LEU A 364 41.64 35.66 -36.60
CA LEU A 364 41.02 34.34 -36.52
C LEU A 364 40.87 33.77 -37.94
N LEU A 365 41.15 32.48 -38.09
CA LEU A 365 41.01 31.72 -39.33
C LEU A 365 40.11 30.49 -39.09
N PRO A 366 38.81 30.59 -39.37
CA PRO A 366 37.89 29.46 -39.28
C PRO A 366 38.21 28.35 -40.28
N LEU A 367 38.06 27.09 -39.86
CA LEU A 367 38.32 25.89 -40.66
C LEU A 367 37.00 25.12 -40.90
N PRO A 368 36.19 25.54 -41.90
CA PRO A 368 34.85 24.98 -42.13
C PRO A 368 34.85 23.51 -42.58
N LEU A 369 35.78 23.13 -43.45
CA LEU A 369 36.12 21.74 -43.73
C LEU A 369 37.35 21.40 -42.89
N LYS A 370 37.13 20.70 -41.77
CA LYS A 370 38.17 20.44 -40.79
C LYS A 370 39.29 19.57 -41.39
N PRO A 371 40.54 20.05 -41.45
CA PRO A 371 41.66 19.25 -41.93
C PRO A 371 42.02 18.14 -40.93
N HIS A 372 42.45 16.98 -41.43
CA HIS A 372 42.89 15.87 -40.57
C HIS A 372 44.27 16.15 -39.95
N GLN A 373 45.16 16.81 -40.69
CA GLN A 373 46.49 17.21 -40.23
C GLN A 373 46.79 18.65 -40.64
N VAL A 374 47.30 19.45 -39.71
CA VAL A 374 47.70 20.84 -39.91
C VAL A 374 49.14 21.03 -39.50
N GLU A 375 49.92 21.60 -40.41
CA GLU A 375 51.29 22.02 -40.17
C GLU A 375 51.39 23.53 -40.41
N ILE A 376 51.98 24.26 -39.47
CA ILE A 376 52.04 25.73 -39.53
C ILE A 376 53.48 26.18 -39.36
N LYS A 377 53.99 26.92 -40.33
CA LYS A 377 55.22 27.71 -40.21
C LYS A 377 54.85 29.15 -39.92
N VAL A 378 55.36 29.68 -38.82
CA VAL A 378 54.98 31.01 -38.35
C VAL A 378 56.22 31.82 -37.98
N LYS A 379 56.23 33.10 -38.37
CA LYS A 379 57.26 34.07 -38.00
C LYS A 379 56.62 35.37 -37.52
N GLY A 380 56.85 35.74 -36.25
CA GLY A 380 56.31 36.97 -35.63
C GLY A 380 54.84 36.91 -35.21
N TRP A 381 54.26 35.71 -35.13
CA TRP A 381 52.91 35.46 -34.65
C TRP A 381 52.90 34.22 -33.75
N ARG A 382 52.13 34.26 -32.68
CA ARG A 382 51.75 33.10 -31.86
C ARG A 382 50.50 32.47 -32.43
N VAL A 383 50.45 31.14 -32.45
CA VAL A 383 49.31 30.37 -32.97
C VAL A 383 48.67 29.56 -31.86
N GLU A 384 47.35 29.66 -31.75
CA GLU A 384 46.52 28.85 -30.85
C GLU A 384 45.48 28.08 -31.68
N GLY A 385 45.11 26.88 -31.21
CA GLY A 385 44.15 26.00 -31.89
C GLY A 385 44.76 24.86 -32.72
N VAL A 386 46.07 24.59 -32.60
CA VAL A 386 46.70 23.35 -33.12
C VAL A 386 47.24 22.51 -31.97
N HIS A 387 46.95 21.20 -31.99
CA HIS A 387 47.36 20.25 -30.96
C HIS A 387 48.75 19.68 -31.30
N GLU A 388 49.47 19.11 -30.31
CA GLU A 388 50.83 18.55 -30.51
C GLU A 388 50.89 17.44 -31.58
N ASN A 389 49.77 16.75 -31.82
CA ASN A 389 49.64 15.72 -32.85
C ASN A 389 49.26 16.27 -34.24
N GLY A 390 49.24 17.58 -34.43
CA GLY A 390 48.90 18.24 -35.69
C GLY A 390 47.40 18.29 -36.01
N ILE A 391 46.51 17.97 -35.06
CA ILE A 391 45.06 18.14 -35.24
C ILE A 391 44.69 19.59 -34.89
N ALA A 392 43.92 20.26 -35.75
CA ALA A 392 43.41 21.60 -35.46
C ALA A 392 42.05 21.58 -34.74
N ASP A 393 41.76 22.64 -34.00
CA ASP A 393 40.41 22.99 -33.57
C ASP A 393 39.57 23.47 -34.76
N ALA A 394 38.30 23.84 -34.53
CA ALA A 394 37.43 24.35 -35.60
C ALA A 394 37.87 25.72 -36.17
N GLN A 395 38.81 26.40 -35.50
CA GLN A 395 39.37 27.68 -35.89
C GLN A 395 40.80 27.80 -35.36
N LEU A 396 41.62 28.56 -36.07
CA LEU A 396 42.97 28.93 -35.63
C LEU A 396 42.99 30.40 -35.24
N GLN A 397 43.73 30.72 -34.17
CA GLN A 397 43.94 32.10 -33.73
C GLN A 397 45.40 32.47 -33.89
N PHE A 398 45.64 33.55 -34.62
CA PHE A 398 46.95 34.16 -34.81
C PHE A 398 47.02 35.44 -34.00
N THR A 399 47.93 35.52 -33.03
CA THR A 399 48.16 36.72 -32.22
C THR A 399 49.56 37.24 -32.52
N ARG A 400 49.72 38.53 -32.82
CA ARG A 400 51.03 39.11 -33.18
C ARG A 400 51.95 39.07 -31.96
N GLU A 401 53.19 38.62 -32.14
CA GLU A 401 54.19 38.72 -31.07
C GLU A 401 54.69 40.18 -31.01
N GLN A 402 54.14 40.97 -30.08
CA GLN A 402 54.66 42.31 -29.81
C GLN A 402 55.97 42.23 -29.03
N LEU A 403 56.96 42.99 -29.51
CA LEU A 403 57.99 43.61 -28.69
C LEU A 403 57.40 44.96 -28.20
N ASP A 404 57.43 45.15 -26.89
CA ASP A 404 57.13 46.36 -26.11
C ASP A 404 55.67 46.86 -25.95
N ASP A 405 55.30 46.94 -24.67
CA ASP A 405 53.98 47.14 -24.05
C ASP A 405 53.64 48.62 -23.82
N SER A 406 53.89 49.49 -24.82
CA SER A 406 53.77 50.95 -24.60
C SER A 406 53.13 51.75 -25.73
N GLN A 407 52.29 51.11 -26.56
CA GLN A 407 51.28 51.84 -27.32
C GLN A 407 49.89 51.38 -26.90
N GLN A 408 49.20 52.30 -26.24
CA GLN A 408 47.78 52.27 -25.93
C GLN A 408 47.03 51.62 -27.08
N ALA A 409 46.38 50.48 -26.80
CA ALA A 409 45.45 49.87 -27.72
C ALA A 409 44.48 50.96 -28.19
N GLU A 410 44.56 51.30 -29.48
CA GLU A 410 43.56 52.14 -30.13
C GLU A 410 42.19 51.56 -29.74
N LEU A 411 41.35 52.38 -29.12
CA LEU A 411 39.99 52.01 -28.73
C LEU A 411 39.17 51.82 -30.01
N GLU A 412 39.32 50.65 -30.64
CA GLU A 412 38.51 50.23 -31.77
C GLU A 412 37.08 49.96 -31.30
N MET A 413 36.11 50.71 -31.81
CA MET A 413 34.69 50.40 -31.71
C MET A 413 34.42 49.08 -32.45
N GLY A 414 34.43 47.94 -31.73
CA GLY A 414 34.24 46.65 -32.41
C GLY A 414 33.83 45.44 -31.57
N SER A 415 34.28 45.28 -30.33
CA SER A 415 33.90 44.08 -29.55
C SER A 415 34.07 44.26 -28.04
N LEU A 416 32.99 44.02 -27.29
CA LEU A 416 33.03 43.91 -25.83
C LEU A 416 33.97 42.76 -25.42
N PRO A 417 34.78 42.92 -24.35
CA PRO A 417 35.57 41.82 -23.81
C PRO A 417 34.64 40.66 -23.43
N PRO A 418 35.03 39.41 -23.68
CA PRO A 418 34.15 38.27 -23.46
C PRO A 418 33.78 38.13 -21.98
N PHE A 419 32.49 37.96 -21.69
CA PHE A 419 31.96 37.78 -20.34
C PHE A 419 31.04 36.57 -20.29
N VAL A 420 31.24 35.70 -19.31
CA VAL A 420 30.49 34.45 -19.12
C VAL A 420 29.93 34.32 -17.71
N GLN A 421 28.81 33.62 -17.56
CA GLN A 421 28.27 33.20 -16.27
C GLN A 421 28.52 31.70 -16.10
N ILE A 422 29.15 31.32 -14.98
CA ILE A 422 29.43 29.94 -14.61
C ILE A 422 28.39 29.52 -13.57
N GLU A 423 27.56 28.55 -13.90
CA GLU A 423 26.59 27.95 -12.97
C GLU A 423 27.13 26.59 -12.52
N ARG A 424 27.26 26.37 -11.22
CA ARG A 424 27.62 25.08 -10.62
C ARG A 424 26.46 24.57 -9.79
N THR A 425 25.96 23.38 -10.11
CA THR A 425 24.93 22.70 -9.33
C THR A 425 25.51 21.44 -8.71
N LEU A 426 25.64 21.43 -7.38
CA LEU A 426 26.12 20.28 -6.62
C LEU A 426 24.95 19.34 -6.36
N LEU A 427 25.03 18.12 -6.88
CA LEU A 427 24.02 17.07 -6.74
C LEU A 427 24.50 16.05 -5.70
N LEU A 428 23.99 16.14 -4.47
CA LEU A 428 24.37 15.24 -3.38
C LEU A 428 23.34 14.10 -3.22
N GLY A 429 23.52 13.04 -4.02
CA GLY A 429 22.73 11.81 -4.00
C GLY A 429 23.49 10.63 -3.38
N LEU A 430 23.25 9.42 -3.88
CA LEU A 430 24.10 8.25 -3.59
C LEU A 430 25.51 8.44 -4.14
N ASP A 431 25.61 8.95 -5.36
CA ASP A 431 26.84 9.42 -6.00
C ASP A 431 26.83 10.96 -6.01
N TRP A 432 27.97 11.57 -5.71
CA TRP A 432 28.11 13.03 -5.70
C TRP A 432 28.56 13.50 -7.08
N GLN A 433 27.79 14.40 -7.67
CA GLN A 433 28.05 14.93 -9.01
C GLN A 433 27.97 16.44 -9.00
N ILE A 434 28.67 17.07 -9.94
CA ILE A 434 28.57 18.52 -10.17
C ILE A 434 28.22 18.72 -11.63
N GLU A 435 27.15 19.47 -11.85
CA GLU A 435 26.79 19.97 -13.17
C GLU A 435 27.32 21.40 -13.29
N THR A 436 28.28 21.61 -14.19
CA THR A 436 28.80 22.95 -14.48
C THR A 436 28.34 23.40 -15.85
N ARG A 437 27.78 24.61 -15.93
CA ARG A 437 27.33 25.24 -17.16
C ARG A 437 27.96 26.61 -17.31
N VAL A 438 28.54 26.88 -18.47
CA VAL A 438 29.13 28.17 -18.82
C VAL A 438 28.25 28.82 -19.88
N ILE A 439 27.70 29.99 -19.57
CA ILE A 439 26.75 30.71 -20.41
C ILE A 439 27.37 32.03 -20.87
N ARG A 440 27.42 32.27 -22.17
CA ARG A 440 27.89 33.53 -22.75
C ARG A 440 26.88 34.64 -22.43
N LYS A 441 27.37 35.79 -21.93
CA LYS A 441 26.57 37.00 -21.71
C LYS A 441 26.87 38.13 -22.71
N THR A 442 28.00 38.06 -23.40
CA THR A 442 28.32 38.97 -24.51
C THR A 442 27.68 38.53 -25.83
N PRO A 443 27.53 39.45 -26.82
CA PRO A 443 27.08 39.08 -28.16
C PRO A 443 27.94 37.98 -28.81
N GLN A 444 27.32 37.20 -29.71
CA GLN A 444 28.02 36.22 -30.53
C GLN A 444 28.92 36.91 -31.58
N GLY A 445 30.00 36.23 -32.00
CA GLY A 445 30.91 36.72 -33.05
C GLY A 445 32.40 36.60 -32.72
N THR A 446 32.75 36.42 -31.45
CA THR A 446 34.12 36.20 -30.97
C THR A 446 34.23 34.88 -30.22
N ALA A 447 35.34 34.17 -30.42
CA ALA A 447 35.65 32.98 -29.63
C ALA A 447 35.97 33.35 -28.19
N ILE A 448 35.72 32.45 -27.24
CA ILE A 448 36.06 32.66 -25.83
C ILE A 448 36.85 31.46 -25.35
N VAL A 449 38.06 31.70 -24.84
CA VAL A 449 38.90 30.71 -24.18
C VAL A 449 38.97 31.04 -22.70
N LEU A 450 38.66 30.07 -21.84
CA LEU A 450 38.58 30.23 -20.39
C LEU A 450 39.28 29.06 -19.71
N GLU A 451 39.88 29.31 -18.55
CA GLU A 451 40.28 28.26 -17.62
C GLU A 451 39.37 28.34 -16.38
N ILE A 452 38.70 27.24 -16.03
CA ILE A 452 37.81 27.19 -14.87
C ILE A 452 38.40 26.19 -13.86
N PRO A 453 38.69 26.59 -12.61
CA PRO A 453 39.24 25.68 -11.61
C PRO A 453 38.22 24.57 -11.28
N LEU A 454 38.72 23.36 -11.04
CA LEU A 454 37.93 22.27 -10.50
C LEU A 454 37.99 22.28 -8.96
N LEU A 455 36.94 21.79 -8.30
CA LEU A 455 36.95 21.59 -6.86
C LEU A 455 37.92 20.46 -6.46
N LYS A 456 38.35 20.46 -5.20
CA LYS A 456 39.28 19.44 -4.69
C LYS A 456 38.65 18.04 -4.72
N GLY A 457 39.15 17.14 -5.57
CA GLY A 457 38.59 15.79 -5.74
C GLY A 457 37.50 15.73 -6.82
N GLU A 458 37.32 16.79 -7.62
CA GLU A 458 36.46 16.78 -8.79
C GLU A 458 37.16 16.13 -9.99
N SER A 459 36.47 15.20 -10.66
CA SER A 459 36.91 14.54 -11.88
C SER A 459 35.88 14.69 -12.99
N VAL A 460 36.27 15.29 -14.11
CA VAL A 460 35.37 15.52 -15.25
C VAL A 460 35.08 14.20 -15.97
N THR A 461 33.80 13.90 -16.17
CA THR A 461 33.33 12.65 -16.81
C THR A 461 32.91 12.81 -18.26
N SER A 462 32.75 14.05 -18.73
CA SER A 462 32.35 14.35 -20.11
C SER A 462 33.56 14.35 -21.04
N GLU A 463 33.52 13.57 -22.13
CA GLU A 463 34.64 13.42 -23.09
C GLU A 463 35.07 14.72 -23.79
N GLN A 464 34.23 15.76 -23.75
CA GLN A 464 34.39 17.00 -24.50
C GLN A 464 35.25 18.06 -23.78
N ILE A 465 35.53 17.89 -22.49
CA ILE A 465 36.25 18.88 -21.68
C ILE A 465 37.63 18.34 -21.31
N ARG A 466 38.67 19.11 -21.61
CA ARG A 466 40.05 18.78 -21.23
C ARG A 466 40.40 19.42 -19.91
N VAL A 467 41.12 18.68 -19.08
CA VAL A 467 41.60 19.15 -17.78
C VAL A 467 43.12 19.25 -17.82
N LYS A 468 43.67 20.40 -17.45
CA LYS A 468 45.11 20.62 -17.29
C LYS A 468 45.35 21.32 -15.95
N GLU A 469 46.27 20.81 -15.13
CA GLU A 469 46.64 21.40 -13.83
C GLU A 469 45.44 21.67 -12.89
N GLY A 470 44.43 20.78 -12.89
CA GLY A 470 43.23 20.94 -12.06
C GLY A 470 42.25 22.01 -12.55
N LYS A 471 42.41 22.51 -13.78
CA LYS A 471 41.50 23.46 -14.43
C LYS A 471 40.88 22.84 -15.68
N ALA A 472 39.58 23.05 -15.88
CA ALA A 472 38.90 22.75 -17.13
C ALA A 472 39.21 23.83 -18.18
N LEU A 473 39.74 23.40 -19.32
CA LEU A 473 40.02 24.26 -20.47
C LEU A 473 38.78 24.34 -21.34
N ILE A 474 38.19 25.53 -21.42
CA ILE A 474 36.95 25.78 -22.16
C ILE A 474 37.23 26.60 -23.41
N ASN A 475 36.80 26.09 -24.57
CA ASN A 475 36.84 26.80 -25.85
C ASN A 475 35.42 26.93 -26.41
N LEU A 476 34.85 28.12 -26.34
CA LEU A 476 33.54 28.46 -26.91
C LEU A 476 33.72 29.08 -28.30
N SER A 477 33.11 28.46 -29.31
CA SER A 477 33.13 28.99 -30.67
C SER A 477 32.38 30.33 -30.77
N PRO A 478 32.64 31.16 -31.80
CA PRO A 478 31.99 32.47 -31.99
C PRO A 478 30.45 32.43 -31.96
N ASN A 479 29.86 31.31 -32.38
CA ASN A 479 28.41 31.13 -32.45
C ASN A 479 27.84 30.33 -31.26
N ALA A 480 28.68 29.84 -30.35
CA ALA A 480 28.24 29.08 -29.18
C ALA A 480 27.72 30.02 -28.09
N SER A 481 26.50 29.75 -27.61
CA SER A 481 25.88 30.45 -26.47
C SER A 481 26.34 29.91 -25.11
N GLY A 482 26.92 28.71 -25.06
CA GLY A 482 27.42 28.11 -23.82
C GLY A 482 27.90 26.68 -24.01
N ILE A 483 28.39 26.09 -22.92
CA ILE A 483 28.85 24.69 -22.83
C ILE A 483 28.53 24.16 -21.44
N SER A 484 28.36 22.84 -21.30
CA SER A 484 28.09 22.19 -20.02
C SER A 484 28.81 20.86 -19.91
N TRP A 485 29.18 20.48 -18.70
CA TRP A 485 29.74 19.16 -18.41
C TRP A 485 29.30 18.66 -17.04
N THR A 486 29.51 17.36 -16.85
CA THR A 486 29.29 16.67 -15.58
C THR A 486 30.61 16.17 -15.03
N SER A 487 30.81 16.36 -13.73
CA SER A 487 31.93 15.79 -12.99
C SER A 487 31.42 14.94 -11.83
N VAL A 488 32.23 13.97 -11.43
CA VAL A 488 32.05 13.19 -10.19
C VAL A 488 32.99 13.79 -9.15
N PHE A 489 32.52 13.87 -7.92
CA PHE A 489 33.25 14.48 -6.81
C PHE A 489 33.35 13.48 -5.64
N ASP A 490 34.54 13.37 -5.06
CA ASP A 490 34.76 12.49 -3.90
C ASP A 490 33.94 12.95 -2.69
N LYS A 491 33.36 12.00 -1.95
CA LYS A 491 32.58 12.31 -0.74
C LYS A 491 33.48 12.92 0.34
N GLN A 492 33.12 14.11 0.82
CA GLN A 492 33.87 14.88 1.81
C GLN A 492 32.90 15.44 2.85
N GLU A 493 33.32 15.52 4.10
CA GLU A 493 32.48 16.07 5.19
C GLU A 493 32.27 17.58 5.05
N THR A 494 33.20 18.28 4.41
CA THR A 494 33.12 19.72 4.20
C THR A 494 33.50 20.08 2.76
N ILE A 495 32.64 20.81 2.07
CA ILE A 495 32.91 21.39 0.74
C ILE A 495 33.03 22.90 0.90
N SER A 496 34.14 23.48 0.40
CA SER A 496 34.33 24.93 0.36
C SER A 496 34.29 25.41 -1.10
N LEU A 497 33.36 26.32 -1.39
CA LEU A 497 33.22 26.99 -2.68
C LEU A 497 33.74 28.42 -2.54
N THR A 498 34.79 28.77 -3.28
CA THR A 498 35.37 30.13 -3.27
C THR A 498 35.32 30.72 -4.67
N ALA A 499 34.77 31.94 -4.79
CA ALA A 499 34.65 32.62 -6.08
C ALA A 499 35.99 33.21 -6.49
N GLN A 500 36.44 32.91 -7.71
CA GLN A 500 37.72 33.42 -8.19
C GLN A 500 37.67 34.90 -8.55
N ASN A 501 38.82 35.57 -8.41
CA ASN A 501 38.98 36.95 -8.87
C ASN A 501 39.25 36.98 -10.38
N ASN A 502 38.17 36.91 -11.16
CA ASN A 502 38.22 36.97 -12.63
C ASN A 502 37.25 38.03 -13.14
N ILE A 503 37.76 38.98 -13.93
CA ILE A 503 37.00 40.11 -14.50
C ILE A 503 36.11 39.63 -15.68
N SER A 504 36.39 38.46 -16.25
CA SER A 504 35.70 37.89 -17.41
C SER A 504 34.55 36.93 -17.07
N SER A 505 34.26 36.70 -15.77
CA SER A 505 33.22 35.75 -15.37
C SER A 505 32.48 36.12 -14.09
N SER A 506 31.22 35.70 -13.98
CA SER A 506 30.45 35.67 -12.73
C SER A 506 30.05 34.24 -12.37
N GLU A 507 30.00 33.89 -11.09
CA GLU A 507 29.59 32.55 -10.64
C GLU A 507 28.18 32.54 -10.03
N VAL A 508 27.49 31.42 -10.19
CA VAL A 508 26.25 31.08 -9.48
C VAL A 508 26.37 29.65 -8.98
N TRP A 509 26.16 29.46 -7.69
CA TRP A 509 26.25 28.15 -7.05
C TRP A 509 24.88 27.70 -6.61
N ARG A 510 24.56 26.43 -6.83
CA ARG A 510 23.33 25.78 -6.39
C ARG A 510 23.67 24.47 -5.71
N LEU A 511 22.91 24.14 -4.68
CA LEU A 511 23.03 22.86 -3.98
C LEU A 511 21.70 22.12 -4.01
N ASP A 512 21.77 20.83 -4.36
CA ASP A 512 20.64 19.92 -4.45
C ASP A 512 20.97 18.65 -3.65
N ALA A 513 20.64 18.70 -2.36
CA ALA A 513 20.90 17.60 -1.44
C ALA A 513 19.68 16.69 -1.29
N SER A 514 19.90 15.37 -1.44
CA SER A 514 18.87 14.37 -1.14
C SER A 514 18.68 14.18 0.37
N ALA A 515 17.53 13.66 0.78
CA ALA A 515 17.15 13.51 2.19
C ALA A 515 18.05 12.56 3.02
N ILE A 516 18.99 11.85 2.39
CA ILE A 516 19.96 11.00 3.09
C ILE A 516 21.13 11.80 3.67
N TRP A 517 21.29 13.06 3.26
CA TRP A 517 22.34 13.96 3.74
C TRP A 517 21.70 15.11 4.52
N HIS A 518 22.30 15.43 5.66
CA HIS A 518 22.02 16.67 6.38
C HIS A 518 23.13 17.66 6.07
N VAL A 519 22.74 18.89 5.78
CA VAL A 519 23.65 19.93 5.31
C VAL A 519 23.51 21.19 6.15
N GLU A 520 24.63 21.64 6.70
CA GLU A 520 24.78 22.93 7.37
C GLU A 520 25.59 23.87 6.48
N ILE A 521 25.10 25.10 6.31
CA ILE A 521 25.68 26.09 5.40
C ILE A 521 26.24 27.25 6.21
N GLU A 522 27.48 27.62 5.93
CA GLU A 522 28.16 28.78 6.51
C GLU A 522 28.72 29.69 5.39
N GLY A 523 28.84 31.00 5.67
CA GLY A 523 29.37 31.99 4.73
C GLY A 523 28.31 32.97 4.25
N ILE A 524 28.32 33.28 2.94
CA ILE A 524 27.40 34.27 2.36
C ILE A 524 25.93 33.80 2.35
N PRO A 525 24.96 34.73 2.49
CA PRO A 525 23.56 34.38 2.57
C PRO A 525 23.02 33.79 1.25
N VAL A 526 22.07 32.87 1.38
CA VAL A 526 21.35 32.27 0.26
C VAL A 526 20.45 33.35 -0.38
N VAL A 527 20.57 33.54 -1.69
CA VAL A 527 19.77 34.51 -2.46
C VAL A 527 18.37 33.96 -2.76
N HIS A 528 18.27 32.64 -2.96
CA HIS A 528 17.02 31.94 -3.22
C HIS A 528 17.07 30.51 -2.66
N HIS A 529 16.07 30.08 -1.88
CA HIS A 529 16.12 28.79 -1.16
C HIS A 529 15.14 27.72 -1.69
N GLN A 530 14.18 28.09 -2.55
CA GLN A 530 13.14 27.18 -3.03
C GLN A 530 12.73 27.43 -4.49
N ASP A 531 12.91 26.44 -5.36
CA ASP A 531 12.32 26.42 -6.71
C ASP A 531 11.26 25.30 -6.77
N LYS A 532 10.00 25.65 -7.08
CA LYS A 532 8.87 24.69 -7.23
C LYS A 532 8.70 23.70 -6.07
N GLY A 533 8.90 24.15 -4.82
CA GLY A 533 8.76 23.32 -3.62
C GLY A 533 9.96 22.43 -3.31
N ARG A 534 11.06 22.56 -4.07
CA ARG A 534 12.33 21.87 -3.84
C ARG A 534 13.29 22.76 -3.06
N TRP A 535 13.96 22.20 -2.04
CA TRP A 535 15.06 22.89 -1.37
C TRP A 535 16.28 22.93 -2.30
N LEU A 536 16.58 24.12 -2.85
CA LEU A 536 17.63 24.35 -3.83
C LEU A 536 18.29 25.72 -3.56
N PRO A 537 19.07 25.86 -2.49
CA PRO A 537 19.73 27.13 -2.18
C PRO A 537 20.66 27.57 -3.31
N GLU A 538 20.52 28.83 -3.71
CA GLU A 538 21.33 29.52 -4.73
C GLU A 538 22.15 30.64 -4.08
N TRP A 539 23.45 30.70 -4.43
CA TRP A 539 24.36 31.78 -4.07
C TRP A 539 24.91 32.47 -5.31
N ARG A 540 25.16 33.78 -5.20
CA ARG A 540 25.77 34.61 -6.23
C ARG A 540 26.95 35.38 -5.64
N PRO A 541 28.10 34.71 -5.48
CA PRO A 541 29.24 35.26 -4.77
C PRO A 541 29.93 36.39 -5.55
N TRP A 542 30.45 37.37 -4.82
CA TRP A 542 31.45 38.31 -5.31
C TRP A 542 32.85 37.67 -5.29
N PRO A 543 33.81 38.17 -6.11
CA PRO A 543 35.20 37.71 -6.07
C PRO A 543 35.78 37.63 -4.66
N GLY A 544 36.28 36.46 -4.27
CA GLY A 544 36.85 36.20 -2.94
C GLY A 544 35.86 35.71 -1.87
N GLU A 545 34.55 35.79 -2.11
CA GLU A 545 33.55 35.24 -1.18
C GLU A 545 33.57 33.71 -1.18
N THR A 546 33.24 33.13 -0.02
CA THR A 546 33.28 31.69 0.21
C THR A 546 31.98 31.19 0.85
N VAL A 547 31.53 30.01 0.42
CA VAL A 547 30.47 29.22 1.07
C VAL A 547 31.08 27.90 1.54
N THR A 548 30.86 27.57 2.81
CA THR A 548 31.25 26.29 3.40
C THR A 548 30.00 25.45 3.63
N ILE A 549 30.04 24.22 3.13
CA ILE A 549 28.93 23.27 3.19
C ILE A 549 29.40 22.07 4.02
N ASN A 550 28.90 21.97 5.25
CA ASN A 550 29.17 20.84 6.14
C ASN A 550 28.09 19.78 5.90
N ILE A 551 28.52 18.56 5.58
CA ILE A 551 27.67 17.48 5.11
C ILE A 551 27.87 16.28 6.03
N ASN A 552 26.79 15.82 6.66
CA ASN A 552 26.81 14.59 7.44
C ASN A 552 25.68 13.66 6.99
N ARG A 553 25.89 12.36 7.22
CA ARG A 553 24.85 11.36 7.05
C ARG A 553 24.19 11.13 8.41
N PRO A 554 22.88 11.35 8.58
CA PRO A 554 22.21 11.07 9.84
C PRO A 554 22.39 9.61 10.24
N GLY A 555 22.72 9.37 11.51
CA GLY A 555 22.81 8.03 12.08
C GLY A 555 21.44 7.34 12.11
N GLY A 556 21.40 6.04 11.81
CA GLY A 556 20.18 5.25 11.93
C GLY A 556 19.85 4.97 13.40
N VAL A 557 18.60 5.20 13.80
CA VAL A 557 18.08 4.77 15.10
C VAL A 557 17.63 3.30 14.98
N THR A 558 17.94 2.48 15.98
CA THR A 558 17.46 1.09 16.02
C THR A 558 15.93 1.07 16.11
N GLY A 559 15.28 0.29 15.26
CA GLY A 559 13.83 0.13 15.29
C GLY A 559 13.37 -1.13 14.58
N GLN A 560 12.09 -1.45 14.77
CA GLN A 560 11.50 -2.67 14.27
C GLN A 560 11.42 -2.64 12.74
N VAL A 561 11.94 -3.69 12.09
CA VAL A 561 11.95 -3.88 10.62
C VAL A 561 10.93 -4.91 10.14
N LEU A 562 10.29 -5.63 11.06
CA LEU A 562 9.26 -6.63 10.83
C LEU A 562 8.14 -6.41 11.83
N THR A 563 6.92 -6.22 11.34
CA THR A 563 5.74 -5.99 12.17
C THR A 563 4.65 -6.97 11.80
N ILE A 564 3.96 -7.52 12.80
CA ILE A 564 2.81 -8.41 12.61
C ILE A 564 1.56 -7.61 12.94
N ASP A 565 0.82 -7.25 11.90
CA ASP A 565 -0.37 -6.42 12.00
C ASP A 565 -1.62 -7.22 12.36
N ARG A 566 -1.60 -8.55 12.15
CA ARG A 566 -2.68 -9.46 12.57
C ARG A 566 -2.17 -10.86 12.80
N SER A 567 -2.62 -11.49 13.87
CA SER A 567 -2.45 -12.93 14.08
C SER A 567 -3.81 -13.61 14.29
N GLN A 568 -4.04 -14.75 13.63
CA GLN A 568 -5.27 -15.51 13.76
C GLN A 568 -4.93 -16.99 13.96
N LEU A 569 -5.32 -17.56 15.09
CA LEU A 569 -5.18 -18.98 15.40
C LEU A 569 -6.55 -19.64 15.35
N ILE A 570 -6.72 -20.59 14.43
CA ILE A 570 -7.95 -21.40 14.30
C ILE A 570 -7.62 -22.81 14.77
N VAL A 571 -8.32 -23.27 15.80
CA VAL A 571 -8.10 -24.57 16.45
C VAL A 571 -9.32 -25.44 16.25
N SER A 572 -9.13 -26.62 15.67
CA SER A 572 -10.19 -27.60 15.42
C SER A 572 -9.84 -28.92 16.12
N PRO A 573 -10.21 -29.07 17.41
CA PRO A 573 -9.87 -30.26 18.18
C PRO A 573 -10.70 -31.47 17.75
N GLY A 574 -10.03 -32.55 17.35
CA GLY A 574 -10.64 -33.85 17.06
C GLY A 574 -10.62 -34.79 18.29
N GLN A 575 -11.02 -36.04 18.11
CA GLN A 575 -11.04 -37.02 19.21
C GLN A 575 -9.63 -37.46 19.67
N ARG A 576 -8.65 -37.48 18.75
CA ARG A 576 -7.26 -37.92 19.03
C ARG A 576 -6.20 -36.90 18.64
N THR A 577 -6.48 -36.09 17.62
CA THR A 577 -5.58 -35.07 17.12
C THR A 577 -6.30 -33.73 17.07
N THR A 578 -5.54 -32.64 17.10
CA THR A 578 -6.06 -31.28 16.96
C THR A 578 -5.39 -30.64 15.75
N ASP A 579 -6.21 -30.15 14.82
CA ASP A 579 -5.74 -29.42 13.65
C ASP A 579 -5.70 -27.93 13.97
N ASN A 580 -4.57 -27.29 13.67
CA ASN A 580 -4.35 -25.88 13.93
C ASN A 580 -3.96 -25.17 12.63
N VAL A 581 -4.54 -23.98 12.44
CA VAL A 581 -4.19 -23.07 11.36
C VAL A 581 -3.77 -21.75 11.97
N LEU A 582 -2.53 -21.33 11.74
CA LEU A 582 -2.02 -20.03 12.14
C LEU A 582 -1.90 -19.15 10.90
N ARG A 583 -2.60 -18.01 10.91
CA ARG A 583 -2.51 -16.98 9.87
C ARG A 583 -1.86 -15.73 10.43
N LEU A 584 -0.86 -15.23 9.73
CA LEU A 584 -0.14 -14.01 10.08
C LEU A 584 -0.19 -13.04 8.89
N ASN A 585 -0.60 -11.80 9.16
CA ASN A 585 -0.37 -10.70 8.23
C ASN A 585 0.79 -9.87 8.77
N LEU A 586 1.86 -9.81 8.00
CA LEU A 586 3.10 -9.14 8.40
C LEU A 586 3.57 -8.17 7.32
N ARG A 587 4.32 -7.17 7.75
CA ARG A 587 5.00 -6.21 6.88
C ARG A 587 6.46 -6.12 7.26
N SER A 588 7.33 -6.10 6.27
CA SER A 588 8.76 -5.96 6.49
C SER A 588 9.38 -4.96 5.53
N SER A 589 10.38 -4.22 6.01
CA SER A 589 11.20 -3.34 5.17
C SER A 589 12.39 -4.05 4.52
N ARG A 590 12.71 -5.28 4.98
CA ARG A 590 13.92 -6.02 4.62
C ARG A 590 13.62 -7.52 4.49
N GLY A 591 14.31 -8.18 3.56
CA GLY A 591 14.32 -9.64 3.53
C GLY A 591 15.07 -10.21 4.73
N MET A 592 14.45 -11.11 5.50
CA MET A 592 15.06 -11.74 6.65
C MET A 592 14.46 -13.12 6.94
N GLN A 593 15.10 -13.89 7.81
CA GLN A 593 14.51 -15.12 8.35
C GLN A 593 13.80 -14.80 9.66
N HIS A 594 12.55 -15.24 9.80
CA HIS A 594 11.76 -15.08 11.01
C HIS A 594 11.40 -16.46 11.58
N GLN A 595 11.78 -16.71 12.82
CA GLN A 595 11.61 -17.99 13.48
C GLN A 595 10.33 -18.01 14.32
N LEU A 596 9.47 -19.00 14.08
CA LEU A 596 8.31 -19.30 14.90
C LEU A 596 8.58 -20.54 15.77
N THR A 597 7.97 -20.58 16.97
CA THR A 597 8.04 -21.72 17.89
C THR A 597 6.68 -22.40 17.95
N LEU A 598 6.58 -23.59 17.36
CA LEU A 598 5.44 -24.48 17.46
C LEU A 598 5.45 -25.22 18.82
N PRO A 599 4.27 -25.65 19.31
CA PRO A 599 4.19 -26.41 20.56
C PRO A 599 4.88 -27.77 20.44
N LYS A 600 5.21 -28.36 21.59
CA LYS A 600 5.79 -29.71 21.66
C LYS A 600 4.93 -30.72 20.90
N GLU A 601 5.58 -31.62 20.18
CA GLU A 601 4.97 -32.71 19.40
C GLU A 601 4.03 -32.26 18.26
N ALA A 602 4.03 -30.97 17.89
CA ALA A 602 3.36 -30.52 16.68
C ALA A 602 4.07 -31.05 15.42
N LEU A 603 3.28 -31.46 14.44
CA LEU A 603 3.74 -31.85 13.11
C LEU A 603 3.25 -30.81 12.10
N LEU A 604 4.20 -30.07 11.50
CA LEU A 604 3.94 -29.15 10.41
C LEU A 604 3.45 -29.91 9.16
N GLN A 605 2.29 -29.53 8.65
CA GLN A 605 1.68 -30.13 7.45
C GLN A 605 2.01 -29.32 6.21
N SER A 606 1.78 -28.00 6.27
CA SER A 606 2.07 -27.10 5.15
C SER A 606 2.35 -25.67 5.62
N VAL A 607 3.12 -24.94 4.82
CA VAL A 607 3.32 -23.49 4.94
C VAL A 607 2.98 -22.86 3.61
N GLU A 608 2.15 -21.83 3.64
CA GLU A 608 1.81 -21.01 2.48
C GLU A 608 2.22 -19.57 2.72
N ILE A 609 2.88 -18.96 1.75
CA ILE A 609 3.21 -17.54 1.75
C ILE A 609 2.54 -16.90 0.54
N ASN A 610 1.68 -15.91 0.79
CA ASN A 610 0.87 -15.22 -0.22
C ASN A 610 0.03 -16.20 -1.07
N GLY A 611 -0.55 -17.22 -0.42
CA GLY A 611 -1.36 -18.27 -1.07
C GLY A 611 -0.57 -19.28 -1.89
N LYS A 612 0.76 -19.26 -1.85
CA LYS A 612 1.63 -20.23 -2.53
C LYS A 612 2.30 -21.14 -1.51
N SER A 613 2.19 -22.46 -1.71
CA SER A 613 2.85 -23.45 -0.87
C SER A 613 4.37 -23.32 -0.95
N GLN A 614 5.03 -23.30 0.20
CA GLN A 614 6.47 -23.20 0.36
C GLN A 614 7.02 -24.49 0.99
N PRO A 615 8.11 -25.07 0.48
CA PRO A 615 8.70 -26.30 1.00
C PRO A 615 9.54 -26.06 2.26
N ILE A 616 8.92 -25.47 3.29
CA ILE A 616 9.56 -25.15 4.57
C ILE A 616 9.45 -26.36 5.50
N ARG A 617 10.57 -26.75 6.10
CA ARG A 617 10.63 -27.86 7.05
C ARG A 617 10.68 -27.33 8.48
N GLN A 618 10.07 -28.09 9.38
CA GLN A 618 10.18 -27.90 10.81
C GLN A 618 11.51 -28.48 11.32
N ASP A 619 12.19 -27.75 12.19
CA ASP A 619 13.40 -28.20 12.89
C ASP A 619 13.13 -28.22 14.41
N GLY A 620 12.88 -29.42 14.95
CA GLY A 620 12.42 -29.58 16.33
C GLY A 620 11.07 -28.88 16.55
N GLN A 621 11.05 -27.78 17.29
CA GLN A 621 9.86 -26.94 17.50
C GLN A 621 9.87 -25.67 16.63
N PHE A 622 10.94 -25.43 15.88
CA PHE A 622 11.13 -24.18 15.16
C PHE A 622 10.72 -24.30 13.70
N VAL A 623 10.09 -23.25 13.19
CA VAL A 623 9.78 -23.09 11.77
C VAL A 623 10.33 -21.74 11.33
N THR A 624 11.29 -21.77 10.40
CA THR A 624 11.95 -20.57 9.90
C THR A 624 11.29 -20.10 8.60
N LEU A 625 10.65 -18.94 8.66
CA LEU A 625 9.97 -18.31 7.54
C LEU A 625 10.90 -17.37 6.78
N PRO A 626 11.05 -17.51 5.45
CA PRO A 626 11.71 -16.53 4.61
C PRO A 626 10.77 -15.34 4.36
N ILE A 627 11.08 -14.20 4.97
CA ILE A 627 10.34 -12.94 4.82
C ILE A 627 11.00 -12.11 3.72
N THR A 628 10.18 -11.51 2.86
CA THR A 628 10.61 -10.56 1.82
C THR A 628 10.11 -9.16 2.14
N PRO A 629 10.78 -8.09 1.66
CA PRO A 629 10.29 -6.73 1.82
C PRO A 629 8.86 -6.56 1.26
N GLY A 630 8.03 -5.78 1.94
CA GLY A 630 6.62 -5.55 1.62
C GLY A 630 5.67 -6.21 2.62
N THR A 631 4.38 -6.28 2.25
CA THR A 631 3.34 -6.97 3.01
C THR A 631 3.24 -8.42 2.57
N GLN A 632 3.14 -9.35 3.52
CA GLN A 632 2.96 -10.77 3.24
C GLN A 632 1.91 -11.39 4.16
N GLN A 633 1.20 -12.36 3.62
CA GLN A 633 0.31 -13.23 4.36
C GLN A 633 0.95 -14.61 4.47
N VAL A 634 1.09 -15.11 5.69
CA VAL A 634 1.63 -16.45 5.96
C VAL A 634 0.55 -17.30 6.60
N GLU A 635 0.33 -18.50 6.08
CA GLU A 635 -0.54 -19.50 6.68
C GLU A 635 0.29 -20.75 7.01
N LEU A 636 0.23 -21.21 8.26
CA LEU A 636 0.84 -22.45 8.72
C LEU A 636 -0.26 -23.41 9.15
N ARG A 637 -0.21 -24.64 8.63
CA ARG A 637 -1.09 -25.73 9.04
C ARG A 637 -0.26 -26.77 9.77
N PHE A 638 -0.64 -27.09 10.99
CA PHE A 638 0.06 -28.09 11.80
C PHE A 638 -0.93 -28.85 12.67
N GLN A 639 -0.57 -30.09 12.98
CA GLN A 639 -1.40 -30.99 13.77
C GLN A 639 -0.69 -31.38 15.06
N GLN A 640 -1.45 -31.57 16.13
CA GLN A 640 -0.94 -32.06 17.41
C GLN A 640 -1.59 -33.40 17.77
N PRO A 641 -0.85 -34.33 18.41
CA PRO A 641 -1.38 -35.62 18.87
C PRO A 641 -2.20 -35.48 20.17
N ILE A 642 -2.94 -34.38 20.32
CA ILE A 642 -3.78 -34.08 21.49
C ILE A 642 -5.23 -34.06 21.03
N GLY A 643 -6.07 -34.90 21.64
CA GLY A 643 -7.52 -34.91 21.42
C GLY A 643 -8.28 -34.00 22.36
N ILE A 644 -9.54 -33.73 22.04
CA ILE A 644 -10.45 -33.00 22.92
C ILE A 644 -10.64 -33.74 24.24
N SER A 645 -10.38 -33.06 25.37
CA SER A 645 -10.55 -33.61 26.72
C SER A 645 -11.62 -32.81 27.50
N GLN A 646 -11.83 -33.13 28.78
CA GLN A 646 -12.76 -32.36 29.62
C GLN A 646 -12.31 -30.90 29.79
N TYR A 647 -10.99 -30.69 29.88
CA TYR A 647 -10.37 -29.37 29.96
C TYR A 647 -9.42 -29.23 28.77
N PHE A 648 -9.84 -28.47 27.77
CA PHE A 648 -9.08 -28.26 26.55
C PHE A 648 -8.50 -26.85 26.55
N SER A 649 -7.22 -26.72 26.23
CA SER A 649 -6.53 -25.43 26.07
C SER A 649 -5.90 -25.33 24.70
N THR A 650 -5.89 -24.12 24.13
CA THR A 650 -5.20 -23.86 22.86
C THR A 650 -3.68 -24.02 23.00
N PRO A 651 -2.98 -24.39 21.92
CA PRO A 651 -1.53 -24.52 21.95
C PRO A 651 -0.83 -23.21 22.30
N ASN A 652 0.30 -23.33 23.00
CA ASN A 652 1.22 -22.23 23.20
C ASN A 652 2.11 -22.08 21.95
N ILE A 653 2.02 -20.95 21.26
CA ILE A 653 2.75 -20.68 20.01
C ILE A 653 3.55 -19.40 20.19
N GLY A 654 4.87 -19.50 20.03
CA GLY A 654 5.77 -18.35 20.02
C GLY A 654 5.85 -17.77 18.61
N ILE A 655 5.42 -16.52 18.46
CA ILE A 655 5.60 -15.74 17.22
C ILE A 655 6.91 -14.92 17.27
N GLY A 656 7.56 -14.83 18.44
CA GLY A 656 8.91 -14.29 18.59
C GLY A 656 9.02 -12.77 18.59
N ILE A 657 8.01 -12.06 18.07
CA ILE A 657 7.89 -10.59 18.16
C ILE A 657 6.48 -10.17 18.59
N ASP A 658 6.39 -8.98 19.17
CA ASP A 658 5.11 -8.39 19.53
C ASP A 658 4.19 -8.25 18.31
N ASN A 659 2.92 -8.57 18.51
CA ASN A 659 1.90 -8.48 17.48
C ASN A 659 0.69 -7.68 17.96
N VAL A 660 -0.17 -7.35 17.00
CA VAL A 660 -1.46 -6.73 17.28
C VAL A 660 -2.61 -7.48 16.61
N ASN A 661 -3.82 -7.21 17.07
CA ASN A 661 -5.07 -7.78 16.53
C ASN A 661 -5.05 -9.32 16.55
N THR A 662 -4.78 -9.91 17.71
CA THR A 662 -4.73 -11.36 17.89
C THR A 662 -6.13 -11.92 18.02
N LEU A 663 -6.47 -12.89 17.15
CA LEU A 663 -7.76 -13.55 17.12
C LEU A 663 -7.59 -15.05 17.32
N ILE A 664 -8.31 -15.62 18.27
CA ILE A 664 -8.28 -17.05 18.55
C ILE A 664 -9.68 -17.62 18.36
N GLU A 665 -9.77 -18.67 17.55
CA GLU A 665 -11.02 -19.32 17.17
C GLU A 665 -10.94 -20.80 17.50
N ILE A 666 -11.98 -21.34 18.13
CA ILE A 666 -12.09 -22.78 18.42
C ILE A 666 -13.36 -23.30 17.77
N ASN A 667 -13.20 -24.25 16.84
CA ASN A 667 -14.28 -25.00 16.22
C ASN A 667 -14.64 -26.20 17.10
N MET A 668 -15.65 -26.06 17.95
CA MET A 668 -15.99 -27.08 18.94
C MET A 668 -16.71 -28.28 18.30
N PRO A 669 -16.32 -29.53 18.63
CA PRO A 669 -17.01 -30.72 18.16
C PRO A 669 -18.47 -30.77 18.64
N ARG A 670 -19.37 -31.25 17.79
CA ARG A 670 -20.81 -31.35 18.11
C ARG A 670 -21.14 -32.33 19.24
N GLU A 671 -20.23 -33.26 19.54
CA GLU A 671 -20.35 -34.26 20.61
C GLU A 671 -19.95 -33.73 21.99
N ARG A 672 -19.65 -32.43 22.10
CA ARG A 672 -19.25 -31.78 23.35
C ARG A 672 -20.33 -30.86 23.89
N TRP A 673 -20.55 -30.96 25.19
CA TRP A 673 -21.39 -30.05 25.96
C TRP A 673 -20.50 -29.06 26.71
N ILE A 674 -20.46 -27.80 26.26
CA ILE A 674 -19.61 -26.74 26.83
C ILE A 674 -20.23 -26.22 28.12
N LEU A 675 -19.47 -26.20 29.21
CA LEU A 675 -19.91 -25.72 30.52
C LEU A 675 -19.30 -24.37 30.88
N PHE A 676 -18.00 -24.20 30.62
CA PHE A 676 -17.27 -22.97 30.89
C PHE A 676 -16.25 -22.69 29.80
N THR A 677 -15.94 -21.42 29.62
CA THR A 677 -14.93 -20.90 28.70
C THR A 677 -14.15 -19.80 29.41
N GLY A 678 -12.86 -19.65 29.10
CA GLY A 678 -12.06 -18.58 29.68
C GLY A 678 -10.68 -18.42 29.04
N GLY A 679 -9.95 -17.42 29.53
CA GLY A 679 -8.64 -17.01 29.02
C GLY A 679 -8.42 -15.52 29.30
N ASP A 680 -7.18 -15.06 29.14
CA ASP A 680 -6.81 -13.63 29.29
C ASP A 680 -7.44 -12.71 28.22
N PRO A 681 -7.57 -13.14 26.95
CA PRO A 681 -8.24 -12.37 25.90
C PRO A 681 -9.74 -12.18 26.15
N ILE A 682 -10.33 -11.17 25.50
CA ILE A 682 -11.78 -10.94 25.55
C ILE A 682 -12.49 -12.04 24.79
N GLY A 683 -13.36 -12.79 25.46
CA GLY A 683 -13.94 -14.04 24.96
C GLY A 683 -15.45 -14.21 25.16
N PRO A 684 -15.96 -15.40 24.85
CA PRO A 684 -17.36 -15.77 25.06
C PRO A 684 -17.72 -15.91 26.53
N ALA A 685 -18.99 -15.66 26.84
CA ALA A 685 -19.63 -15.90 28.12
C ALA A 685 -20.70 -17.00 28.00
N VAL A 686 -20.71 -17.93 28.95
CA VAL A 686 -21.70 -19.00 29.06
C VAL A 686 -22.83 -18.53 30.00
N MET A 687 -23.92 -18.00 29.44
CA MET A 687 -24.94 -17.26 30.21
C MET A 687 -25.93 -18.15 30.98
N ILE A 688 -26.02 -19.44 30.65
CA ILE A 688 -27.00 -20.35 31.28
C ILE A 688 -26.88 -20.40 32.81
N TRP A 689 -25.68 -20.22 33.36
CA TRP A 689 -25.48 -20.23 34.82
C TRP A 689 -26.20 -19.09 35.53
N GLY A 690 -26.27 -17.91 34.91
CA GLY A 690 -27.09 -16.81 35.40
C GLY A 690 -28.58 -17.13 35.37
N ILE A 691 -29.04 -17.77 34.28
CA ILE A 691 -30.43 -18.24 34.15
C ILE A 691 -30.76 -19.30 35.21
N LEU A 692 -29.85 -20.24 35.46
CA LEU A 692 -30.02 -21.28 36.48
C LEU A 692 -30.14 -20.69 37.88
N ILE A 693 -29.38 -19.65 38.23
CA ILE A 693 -29.54 -18.95 39.51
C ILE A 693 -30.95 -18.36 39.63
N VAL A 694 -31.47 -17.73 38.57
CA VAL A 694 -32.85 -17.21 38.56
C VAL A 694 -33.87 -18.34 38.69
N ILE A 695 -33.68 -19.46 38.00
CA ILE A 695 -34.55 -20.64 38.11
C ILE A 695 -34.55 -21.19 39.54
N VAL A 696 -33.39 -21.26 40.20
CA VAL A 696 -33.30 -21.70 41.60
C VAL A 696 -34.12 -20.77 42.50
N LEU A 697 -33.98 -19.46 42.36
CA LEU A 697 -34.75 -18.48 43.15
C LEU A 697 -36.26 -18.59 42.91
N VAL A 698 -36.67 -18.67 41.64
CA VAL A 698 -38.09 -18.83 41.26
C VAL A 698 -38.65 -20.16 41.78
N SER A 699 -37.88 -21.25 41.70
CA SER A 699 -38.31 -22.58 42.18
C SER A 699 -38.49 -22.62 43.69
N VAL A 700 -37.63 -21.93 44.44
CA VAL A 700 -37.80 -21.75 45.89
C VAL A 700 -39.09 -20.96 46.18
N GLY A 701 -39.34 -19.87 45.44
CA GLY A 701 -40.57 -19.08 45.60
C GLY A 701 -41.84 -19.88 45.26
N LEU A 702 -41.87 -20.57 44.13
CA LEU A 702 -43.02 -21.37 43.68
C LEU A 702 -43.27 -22.59 44.59
N GLY A 703 -42.21 -23.24 45.09
CA GLY A 703 -42.35 -24.39 45.98
C GLY A 703 -42.90 -24.06 47.38
N GLN A 704 -42.95 -22.78 47.75
CA GLN A 704 -43.63 -22.32 48.97
C GLN A 704 -45.13 -22.06 48.77
N ILE A 705 -45.60 -22.04 47.51
CA ILE A 705 -47.01 -21.81 47.18
C ILE A 705 -47.78 -23.13 47.35
N SER A 706 -48.67 -23.17 48.36
CA SER A 706 -49.51 -24.36 48.65
C SER A 706 -50.59 -24.66 47.60
N LEU A 707 -50.68 -23.85 46.54
CA LEU A 707 -51.66 -23.97 45.47
C LEU A 707 -51.37 -25.16 44.54
N THR A 708 -50.10 -25.57 44.45
CA THR A 708 -49.64 -26.66 43.56
C THR A 708 -49.07 -27.81 44.40
N PRO A 709 -49.12 -29.06 43.92
CA PRO A 709 -48.57 -30.22 44.63
C PRO A 709 -47.04 -30.35 44.45
N LEU A 710 -46.37 -29.34 43.87
CA LEU A 710 -44.96 -29.38 43.52
C LEU A 710 -44.10 -28.74 44.63
N ASN A 711 -43.14 -29.51 45.13
CA ASN A 711 -42.12 -29.02 46.06
C ASN A 711 -41.05 -28.20 45.31
N THR A 712 -40.19 -27.49 46.05
CA THR A 712 -39.07 -26.71 45.50
C THR A 712 -38.19 -27.53 44.55
N LEU A 713 -37.89 -28.79 44.89
CA LEU A 713 -37.13 -29.71 44.04
C LEU A 713 -37.86 -30.05 42.73
N HIS A 714 -39.18 -30.23 42.76
CA HIS A 714 -39.96 -30.51 41.54
C HIS A 714 -39.96 -29.30 40.61
N TRP A 715 -40.14 -28.10 41.16
CA TRP A 715 -40.05 -26.85 40.39
C TRP A 715 -38.66 -26.62 39.81
N LEU A 716 -37.60 -26.94 40.58
CA LEU A 716 -36.22 -26.81 40.14
C LEU A 716 -35.89 -27.79 39.00
N LEU A 717 -36.28 -29.07 39.15
CA LEU A 717 -36.10 -30.08 38.08
C LEU A 717 -36.89 -29.72 36.82
N LEU A 718 -38.12 -29.22 36.97
CA LEU A 718 -38.92 -28.75 35.83
C LEU A 718 -38.27 -27.54 35.16
N GLY A 719 -37.81 -26.57 35.95
CA GLY A 719 -37.19 -25.33 35.47
C GLY A 719 -35.88 -25.55 34.74
N ILE A 720 -35.00 -26.43 35.24
CA ILE A 720 -33.72 -26.76 34.58
C ILE A 720 -33.93 -27.24 33.15
N VAL A 721 -34.94 -28.09 32.89
CA VAL A 721 -35.18 -28.60 31.54
C VAL A 721 -35.99 -27.64 30.68
N LEU A 722 -36.97 -26.95 31.26
CA LEU A 722 -37.70 -25.90 30.55
C LEU A 722 -36.79 -24.73 30.13
N SER A 723 -35.61 -24.56 30.76
CA SER A 723 -34.60 -23.59 30.34
C SER A 723 -34.10 -23.77 28.90
N GLN A 724 -34.26 -24.97 28.33
CA GLN A 724 -33.89 -25.27 26.94
C GLN A 724 -34.91 -24.71 25.93
N VAL A 725 -36.11 -24.36 26.40
CA VAL A 725 -37.21 -23.84 25.61
C VAL A 725 -37.32 -22.33 25.83
N LYS A 726 -37.99 -21.61 24.93
CA LYS A 726 -38.23 -20.18 25.09
C LYS A 726 -38.99 -19.87 26.40
N VAL A 727 -38.70 -18.72 27.00
CA VAL A 727 -39.21 -18.31 28.31
C VAL A 727 -40.74 -18.24 28.34
N GLU A 728 -41.39 -17.84 27.24
CA GLU A 728 -42.85 -17.73 27.16
C GLU A 728 -43.52 -19.10 27.37
N LEU A 729 -42.95 -20.15 26.78
CA LEU A 729 -43.44 -21.52 26.91
C LEU A 729 -43.23 -22.07 28.32
N MET A 730 -42.12 -21.72 28.97
CA MET A 730 -41.91 -22.05 30.38
C MET A 730 -42.98 -21.42 31.28
N LEU A 731 -43.36 -20.16 31.03
CA LEU A 731 -44.42 -19.47 31.78
C LEU A 731 -45.79 -20.11 31.58
N VAL A 732 -46.08 -20.64 30.39
CA VAL A 732 -47.33 -21.39 30.13
C VAL A 732 -47.46 -22.60 31.06
N VAL A 733 -46.37 -23.36 31.24
CA VAL A 733 -46.37 -24.53 32.13
C VAL A 733 -46.54 -24.12 33.59
N ILE A 734 -45.89 -23.03 34.02
CA ILE A 734 -46.06 -22.49 35.39
C ILE A 734 -47.52 -22.03 35.59
N ALA A 735 -48.07 -21.27 34.64
CA ALA A 735 -49.44 -20.78 34.68
C ALA A 735 -50.46 -21.92 34.71
N TRP A 736 -50.21 -23.01 33.97
CA TRP A 736 -51.06 -24.20 33.96
C TRP A 736 -51.21 -24.81 35.37
N PHE A 737 -50.12 -25.04 36.10
CA PHE A 737 -50.19 -25.56 37.46
C PHE A 737 -50.90 -24.60 38.42
N ILE A 738 -50.58 -23.30 38.35
CA ILE A 738 -51.16 -22.29 39.24
C ILE A 738 -52.67 -22.14 38.99
N LEU A 739 -53.10 -22.06 37.73
CA LEU A 739 -54.50 -21.86 37.37
C LEU A 739 -55.37 -23.10 37.69
N LEU A 740 -54.82 -24.32 37.54
CA LEU A 740 -55.50 -25.54 38.02
C LEU A 740 -55.70 -25.53 39.54
N GLY A 741 -54.65 -25.19 40.30
CA GLY A 741 -54.76 -25.11 41.76
C GLY A 741 -55.68 -23.97 42.23
N TRP A 742 -55.71 -22.86 41.50
CA TRP A 742 -56.64 -21.75 41.75
C TRP A 742 -58.09 -22.15 41.49
N ARG A 743 -58.36 -22.90 40.41
CA ARG A 743 -59.70 -23.40 40.07
C ARG A 743 -60.32 -24.26 41.18
N ALA A 744 -59.51 -25.04 41.90
CA ALA A 744 -59.98 -25.84 43.03
C ALA A 744 -60.39 -25.01 44.26
N ARG A 745 -59.92 -23.75 44.38
CA ARG A 745 -60.19 -22.86 45.52
C ARG A 745 -61.20 -21.75 45.22
N ILE A 746 -61.60 -21.61 43.96
CA ILE A 746 -62.60 -20.63 43.53
C ILE A 746 -63.98 -21.00 44.11
N SER A 747 -64.69 -20.00 44.64
CA SER A 747 -66.05 -20.17 45.19
C SER A 747 -67.03 -20.72 44.15
N PRO A 748 -67.97 -21.61 44.54
CA PRO A 748 -68.92 -22.22 43.62
C PRO A 748 -69.94 -21.25 43.00
N ASP A 749 -70.06 -20.02 43.51
CA ASP A 749 -71.10 -19.04 43.14
C ASP A 749 -70.80 -18.19 41.88
N LEU A 750 -69.88 -18.63 41.01
CA LEU A 750 -69.62 -17.89 39.76
C LEU A 750 -70.77 -18.02 38.75
N PRO A 751 -71.07 -16.95 37.97
CA PRO A 751 -71.99 -17.01 36.84
C PRO A 751 -71.59 -18.10 35.83
N ALA A 752 -72.59 -18.79 35.25
CA ALA A 752 -72.37 -19.94 34.35
C ALA A 752 -71.43 -19.63 33.18
N LEU A 753 -71.54 -18.44 32.57
CA LEU A 753 -70.70 -18.04 31.44
C LEU A 753 -69.23 -17.85 31.83
N LYS A 754 -68.96 -17.22 32.98
CA LYS A 754 -67.58 -17.07 33.49
C LYS A 754 -66.99 -18.41 33.88
N PHE A 755 -67.78 -19.28 34.52
CA PHE A 755 -67.34 -20.61 34.92
C PHE A 755 -66.99 -21.49 33.70
N ASN A 756 -67.87 -21.58 32.71
CA ASN A 756 -67.65 -22.38 31.51
C ASN A 756 -66.49 -21.82 30.66
N ALA A 757 -66.31 -20.50 30.59
CA ALA A 757 -65.17 -19.88 29.92
C ALA A 757 -63.83 -20.25 30.59
N ILE A 758 -63.77 -20.26 31.93
CA ILE A 758 -62.58 -20.71 32.67
C ILE A 758 -62.30 -22.20 32.41
N GLN A 759 -63.32 -23.06 32.41
CA GLN A 759 -63.15 -24.50 32.12
C GLN A 759 -62.61 -24.74 30.70
N PHE A 760 -63.18 -24.06 29.69
CA PHE A 760 -62.68 -24.18 28.32
C PHE A 760 -61.25 -23.64 28.17
N GLY A 761 -60.95 -22.49 28.80
CA GLY A 761 -59.61 -21.92 28.82
C GLY A 761 -58.59 -22.85 29.48
N LEU A 762 -58.94 -23.50 30.58
CA LEU A 762 -58.08 -24.49 31.26
C LEU A 762 -57.83 -25.74 30.40
N LEU A 763 -58.82 -26.18 29.62
CA LEU A 763 -58.67 -27.31 28.70
C LEU A 763 -57.67 -26.97 27.59
N ILE A 764 -57.81 -25.80 26.96
CA ILE A 764 -56.83 -25.32 25.97
C ILE A 764 -55.44 -25.18 26.59
N LEU A 765 -55.35 -24.53 27.76
CA LEU A 765 -54.08 -24.32 28.46
C LEU A 765 -53.39 -25.65 28.79
N THR A 766 -54.15 -26.67 29.20
CA THR A 766 -53.63 -28.01 29.46
C THR A 766 -53.06 -28.65 28.19
N GLY A 767 -53.75 -28.51 27.05
CA GLY A 767 -53.23 -28.98 25.75
C GLY A 767 -51.92 -28.30 25.36
N ILE A 768 -51.83 -26.97 25.51
CA ILE A 768 -50.61 -26.20 25.22
C ILE A 768 -49.48 -26.56 26.19
N ALA A 769 -49.77 -26.72 27.48
CA ALA A 769 -48.77 -27.09 28.48
C ALA A 769 -48.21 -28.51 28.24
N LEU A 770 -49.06 -29.49 27.92
CA LEU A 770 -48.63 -30.85 27.62
C LEU A 770 -47.81 -30.93 26.32
N THR A 771 -48.22 -30.23 25.26
CA THR A 771 -47.45 -30.14 24.02
C THR A 771 -46.10 -29.46 24.23
N THR A 772 -46.06 -28.42 25.07
CA THR A 772 -44.81 -27.75 25.49
C THR A 772 -43.88 -28.70 26.24
N LEU A 773 -44.39 -29.51 27.18
CA LEU A 773 -43.60 -30.50 27.90
C LEU A 773 -43.04 -31.59 26.96
N LEU A 774 -43.83 -32.07 26.01
CA LEU A 774 -43.36 -33.00 24.97
C LEU A 774 -42.28 -32.38 24.09
N PHE A 775 -42.45 -31.11 23.71
CA PHE A 775 -41.46 -30.37 22.95
C PHE A 775 -40.15 -30.19 23.74
N ALA A 776 -40.23 -29.89 25.04
CA ALA A 776 -39.08 -29.78 25.93
C ALA A 776 -38.33 -31.12 26.05
N ILE A 777 -39.04 -32.24 26.18
CA ILE A 777 -38.43 -33.59 26.18
C ILE A 777 -37.73 -33.85 24.84
N LYS A 778 -38.38 -33.57 23.71
CA LYS A 778 -37.81 -33.77 22.38
C LYS A 778 -36.53 -32.96 22.20
N GLN A 779 -36.55 -31.67 22.56
CA GLN A 779 -35.37 -30.82 22.47
C GLN A 779 -34.27 -31.25 23.42
N GLY A 780 -34.60 -31.66 24.65
CA GLY A 780 -33.60 -32.09 25.61
C GLY A 780 -32.96 -33.45 25.29
N LEU A 781 -33.69 -34.39 24.70
CA LEU A 781 -33.17 -35.75 24.44
C LEU A 781 -32.53 -35.89 23.05
N LEU A 782 -33.10 -35.25 22.02
CA LEU A 782 -32.63 -35.32 20.63
C LEU A 782 -31.88 -34.06 20.17
N GLY A 783 -32.04 -32.93 20.86
CA GLY A 783 -31.39 -31.67 20.54
C GLY A 783 -30.03 -31.48 21.21
N HIS A 784 -29.44 -30.31 20.99
CA HIS A 784 -28.22 -29.87 21.65
C HIS A 784 -28.57 -28.88 22.76
N PRO A 785 -27.92 -28.97 23.94
CA PRO A 785 -28.18 -28.06 25.04
C PRO A 785 -27.84 -26.62 24.64
N ASN A 786 -28.80 -25.72 24.79
CA ASN A 786 -28.58 -24.31 24.62
C ASN A 786 -27.94 -23.74 25.89
N MET A 787 -26.62 -23.53 25.82
CA MET A 787 -25.85 -22.94 26.92
C MET A 787 -25.87 -21.41 26.91
N HIS A 788 -26.63 -20.80 25.99
CA HIS A 788 -26.72 -19.36 25.79
C HIS A 788 -25.33 -18.72 25.70
N ILE A 789 -24.46 -19.32 24.88
CA ILE A 789 -23.11 -18.81 24.64
C ILE A 789 -23.24 -17.56 23.77
N ALA A 790 -22.71 -16.45 24.26
CA ALA A 790 -22.74 -15.16 23.58
C ALA A 790 -21.44 -14.39 23.83
N GLY A 791 -21.21 -13.34 23.04
CA GLY A 791 -20.02 -12.49 23.14
C GLY A 791 -19.02 -12.74 22.03
N ASN A 792 -18.43 -11.65 21.50
CA ASN A 792 -17.40 -11.65 20.47
C ASN A 792 -17.72 -12.50 19.21
N GLY A 793 -19.01 -12.60 18.82
CA GLY A 793 -19.45 -13.42 17.69
C GLY A 793 -19.43 -14.93 17.91
N SER A 794 -19.36 -15.38 19.17
CA SER A 794 -19.30 -16.80 19.52
C SER A 794 -20.68 -17.47 19.52
N SER A 795 -20.69 -18.78 19.28
CA SER A 795 -21.84 -19.68 19.31
C SER A 795 -21.47 -21.02 19.97
N ALA A 796 -22.42 -21.96 20.03
CA ALA A 796 -22.21 -23.28 20.64
C ALA A 796 -21.10 -24.12 19.99
N TYR A 797 -20.79 -23.90 18.71
CA TYR A 797 -19.79 -24.69 17.97
C TYR A 797 -18.60 -23.86 17.47
N TYR A 798 -18.62 -22.57 17.74
CA TYR A 798 -17.62 -21.63 17.26
C TYR A 798 -17.35 -20.61 18.35
N LEU A 799 -16.19 -20.68 18.99
CA LEU A 799 -15.82 -19.82 20.09
C LEU A 799 -14.71 -18.87 19.64
N ARG A 800 -14.84 -17.58 19.98
CA ARG A 800 -13.95 -16.54 19.47
C ARG A 800 -13.44 -15.62 20.57
N TRP A 801 -12.13 -15.44 20.62
CA TRP A 801 -11.42 -14.56 21.53
C TRP A 801 -10.60 -13.53 20.78
N TYR A 802 -10.42 -12.35 21.37
CA TYR A 802 -9.70 -11.24 20.78
C TYR A 802 -8.82 -10.51 21.79
N GLU A 803 -7.60 -10.16 21.38
CA GLU A 803 -6.66 -9.34 22.16
C GLU A 803 -5.92 -8.33 21.27
N ASP A 804 -5.85 -7.07 21.72
CA ASP A 804 -5.28 -5.96 20.94
C ASP A 804 -3.77 -6.08 20.73
N ARG A 805 -3.04 -6.50 21.76
CA ARG A 805 -1.56 -6.56 21.77
C ARG A 805 -1.11 -7.78 22.55
N THR A 806 -0.19 -8.55 21.97
CA THR A 806 0.40 -9.70 22.65
C THR A 806 1.91 -9.68 22.50
N SER A 807 2.62 -10.13 23.54
CA SER A 807 4.08 -10.05 23.63
C SER A 807 4.74 -11.33 23.14
N GLY A 808 4.99 -11.43 21.83
CA GLY A 808 5.75 -12.54 21.24
C GLY A 808 5.11 -13.93 21.29
N ILE A 809 4.00 -14.11 21.99
CA ILE A 809 3.36 -15.41 22.26
C ILE A 809 1.85 -15.26 22.11
N ILE A 810 1.21 -16.22 21.43
CA ILE A 810 -0.25 -16.26 21.35
C ILE A 810 -0.82 -16.64 22.73
N PRO A 811 -1.73 -15.84 23.31
CA PRO A 811 -2.33 -16.10 24.60
C PRO A 811 -3.14 -17.40 24.57
N GLN A 812 -3.13 -18.14 25.67
CA GLN A 812 -3.87 -19.40 25.78
C GLN A 812 -5.29 -19.15 26.26
N VAL A 813 -6.23 -19.84 25.63
CA VAL A 813 -7.64 -19.86 26.05
C VAL A 813 -8.04 -21.30 26.32
N TRP A 814 -9.07 -21.49 27.14
CA TRP A 814 -9.50 -22.80 27.59
C TRP A 814 -11.02 -22.97 27.52
N VAL A 815 -11.44 -24.22 27.37
CA VAL A 815 -12.82 -24.66 27.32
C VAL A 815 -12.98 -25.87 28.24
N PHE A 816 -13.92 -25.78 29.18
CA PHE A 816 -14.35 -26.90 29.99
C PHE A 816 -15.63 -27.49 29.41
N SER A 817 -15.58 -28.76 28.99
CA SER A 817 -16.69 -29.43 28.32
C SER A 817 -16.82 -30.89 28.72
N TRP A 818 -18.04 -31.42 28.67
CA TRP A 818 -18.32 -32.83 28.90
C TRP A 818 -18.74 -33.54 27.61
N SER A 819 -18.72 -34.87 27.64
CA SER A 819 -19.28 -35.68 26.56
C SER A 819 -20.80 -35.49 26.49
N MET A 820 -21.35 -35.39 25.28
CA MET A 820 -22.79 -35.26 25.08
C MET A 820 -23.58 -36.44 25.68
N TRP A 821 -22.97 -37.61 25.84
CA TRP A 821 -23.61 -38.74 26.50
C TRP A 821 -24.00 -38.45 27.95
N ILE A 822 -23.20 -37.67 28.68
CA ILE A 822 -23.52 -37.29 30.07
C ILE A 822 -24.80 -36.46 30.11
N TYR A 823 -24.93 -35.50 29.19
CA TYR A 823 -26.14 -34.70 29.02
C TYR A 823 -27.35 -35.59 28.66
N ARG A 824 -27.20 -36.48 27.67
CA ARG A 824 -28.28 -37.38 27.24
C ARG A 824 -28.75 -38.32 28.35
N ILE A 825 -27.84 -38.86 29.17
CA ILE A 825 -28.19 -39.69 30.33
C ILE A 825 -28.94 -38.86 31.37
N ALA A 826 -28.48 -37.65 31.69
CA ALA A 826 -29.16 -36.76 32.63
C ALA A 826 -30.58 -36.42 32.15
N MET A 827 -30.74 -36.13 30.85
CA MET A 827 -32.03 -35.85 30.22
C MET A 827 -32.95 -37.06 30.16
N LEU A 828 -32.41 -38.26 29.96
CA LEU A 828 -33.18 -39.52 29.98
C LEU A 828 -33.70 -39.80 31.39
N LEU A 829 -32.84 -39.71 32.41
CA LEU A 829 -33.25 -39.85 33.81
C LEU A 829 -34.33 -38.85 34.19
N TRP A 830 -34.20 -37.62 33.70
CA TRP A 830 -35.21 -36.60 33.91
C TRP A 830 -36.53 -36.91 33.18
N ALA A 831 -36.50 -37.35 31.92
CA ALA A 831 -37.70 -37.69 31.17
C ALA A 831 -38.46 -38.86 31.81
N LEU A 832 -37.71 -39.83 32.35
CA LEU A 832 -38.26 -40.95 33.12
C LEU A 832 -38.89 -40.47 34.43
N TRP A 833 -38.23 -39.57 35.16
CA TRP A 833 -38.84 -38.95 36.35
C TRP A 833 -40.11 -38.17 36.01
N LEU A 834 -40.09 -37.38 34.92
CA LEU A 834 -41.22 -36.57 34.49
C LEU A 834 -42.41 -37.43 34.09
N SER A 835 -42.23 -38.58 33.45
CA SER A 835 -43.35 -39.46 33.08
C SER A 835 -44.14 -39.95 34.33
N PHE A 836 -43.43 -40.38 35.38
CA PHE A 836 -44.04 -40.77 36.65
C PHE A 836 -44.62 -39.58 37.44
N ALA A 837 -44.00 -38.41 37.34
CA ALA A 837 -44.51 -37.19 37.97
C ALA A 837 -45.79 -36.70 37.27
N LEU A 838 -45.81 -36.71 35.94
CA LEU A 838 -46.92 -36.24 35.10
C LEU A 838 -48.20 -37.07 35.35
N LEU A 839 -48.10 -38.38 35.53
CA LEU A 839 -49.27 -39.22 35.88
C LEU A 839 -49.92 -38.78 37.20
N ARG A 840 -49.10 -38.46 38.21
CA ARG A 840 -49.59 -37.94 39.50
C ARG A 840 -50.18 -36.54 39.36
N TRP A 841 -49.54 -35.68 38.59
CA TRP A 841 -49.99 -34.31 38.34
C TRP A 841 -51.27 -34.24 37.52
N LEU A 842 -51.44 -35.11 36.52
CA LEU A 842 -52.68 -35.19 35.73
C LEU A 842 -53.86 -35.66 36.57
N ARG A 843 -53.65 -36.63 37.46
CA ARG A 843 -54.68 -37.06 38.42
C ARG A 843 -55.09 -35.89 39.33
N TRP A 844 -54.12 -35.20 39.92
CA TRP A 844 -54.38 -34.01 40.73
C TRP A 844 -55.07 -32.89 39.93
N GLY A 845 -54.64 -32.66 38.68
CA GLY A 845 -55.22 -31.65 37.80
C GLY A 845 -56.67 -31.98 37.46
N TRP A 846 -57.01 -33.26 37.24
CA TRP A 846 -58.37 -33.72 37.04
C TRP A 846 -59.24 -33.55 38.28
N GLU A 847 -58.73 -33.87 39.46
CA GLU A 847 -59.40 -33.60 40.74
C GLU A 847 -59.72 -32.11 40.87
N CYS A 848 -58.76 -31.22 40.59
CA CYS A 848 -58.95 -29.77 40.63
C CYS A 848 -59.95 -29.24 39.58
N PHE A 849 -59.94 -29.81 38.38
CA PHE A 849 -60.84 -29.44 37.28
C PHE A 849 -62.29 -29.87 37.54
N SER A 850 -62.46 -31.01 38.21
CA SER A 850 -63.76 -31.60 38.53
C SER A 850 -64.34 -31.15 39.88
N THR A 851 -63.60 -30.39 40.69
CA THR A 851 -64.11 -29.87 41.98
C THR A 851 -65.41 -29.08 41.80
N HIS A 852 -66.41 -29.44 42.61
CA HIS A 852 -67.80 -28.99 42.61
C HIS A 852 -68.64 -29.50 41.42
N GLN A 853 -68.39 -29.00 40.20
CA GLN A 853 -69.15 -29.35 38.98
C GLN A 853 -68.26 -29.22 37.73
N LEU A 854 -68.54 -29.99 36.67
CA LEU A 854 -67.79 -29.94 35.41
C LEU A 854 -68.21 -28.75 34.51
N TRP A 855 -69.51 -28.60 34.27
CA TRP A 855 -70.11 -27.56 33.43
C TRP A 855 -71.38 -27.01 34.09
N LYS A 856 -71.63 -25.70 33.99
CA LYS A 856 -72.89 -25.09 34.43
C LYS A 856 -73.88 -24.98 33.27
N PRO A 857 -75.17 -25.28 33.48
CA PRO A 857 -76.20 -25.12 32.44
C PRO A 857 -76.34 -23.64 32.06
N TRP A 858 -76.54 -23.37 30.77
CA TRP A 858 -76.59 -22.01 30.21
C TRP A 858 -77.88 -21.25 30.57
N ARG A 859 -78.90 -21.95 31.09
CA ARG A 859 -80.17 -21.40 31.58
C ARG A 859 -80.38 -21.84 33.03
N SER A 860 -80.66 -20.90 33.92
CA SER A 860 -81.24 -21.20 35.23
C SER A 860 -82.63 -21.78 34.99
N SER A 861 -82.87 -23.04 35.34
CA SER A 861 -84.23 -23.49 35.58
C SER A 861 -84.71 -22.81 36.86
N THR A 862 -85.37 -21.66 36.71
CA THR A 862 -86.35 -21.22 37.70
C THR A 862 -87.49 -22.23 37.66
N THR A 863 -87.50 -23.12 38.64
CA THR A 863 -88.70 -23.88 39.01
C THR A 863 -89.00 -23.52 40.45
N ASP A 864 -90.10 -22.79 40.63
CA ASP A 864 -90.84 -22.67 41.89
C ASP A 864 -91.21 -24.05 42.47
#